data_AF-A0A976CSM7-F1
#
_entry.id   AF-A0A976CSM7-F1
#
_cell.length_a   1.000
_cell.length_b   1.000
_cell.length_c   1.000
_cell.angle_alpha   90.00
_cell.angle_beta   90.00
_cell.angle_gamma   90.00
#
_symmetry.space_group_name_H-M   'P 1'
#
loop_
_entity.id
_entity.type
_entity.pdbx_description
1 polymer ?
#
loop_
_entity_poly.entity_id
_entity_poly.type
_entity_poly.pdbx_seq_one_letter_code
_entity_poly.pdbx_strand_id
1 'polypeptide(L)'
;MLSSQITRRMLSKNVWTPCLPHRAMVNDSLKIGSMSHALDNDCFVWPYRDWVINAFNKNLPFDQFATWQIAGDLLPNATQEQKLATLFNRLHRQTQEGGSIAEEFRMENVSDRVHTYGTAFLGLTMECSKCHDHKYDPLPQADYFSMASMFGQIDETGLYPYSINTTAPPPSMRLMDPSQEAEAAKRRAAWQEAQKKEQSVRGSRDAEFEAWLTSTTTLAPTAPTAHYPLDSAEGGKTANAIAGAAPAALEGSGYKSVPGAVGQALEFDGDTTMVLHGVSGITRHHPLSISLRIFTPETKDRAVILHSGPAMYSQSADAAGFELLLEKGKLRWSCIHIWPGCAASIETSEPFPVGKWVHVTVTYDGTSRADGMKLFYDGKLAATQVLRDHLDQSIAADTFRVASRPRDDRGFAQGQIDDLAIFPKSLTAGEVAHLAGHDINATLAAAKAGDGAARSVLKDFYLDHIDPAVAAARQEVTKASQQLHDEYLEKLPLIMCMEESKHPRQYHILTRGDYASPDLTKPVQPAPPSAVMPFPDHLPKNRLGLAQWTTDPQNPLVSRVTVNRLWMMCFGNGIVPTQENFGLQGDAPTHQELLDSLARDFIASGWDVKKFDRRKIGARSEESTALPWTKLSSFGRSHSRSSTVCRRFAGGKNRRPQRQTLAAGRRVVGSRCLGWRLHSRPGRRPLSSQSV
;
A
#
# COMPACT_ATOMS: atom_id res chain seq x y z
N MET A 1 -28.09 -21.91 -26.33
CA MET A 1 -27.97 -20.62 -27.04
C MET A 1 -28.31 -19.41 -26.18
N LEU A 2 -29.41 -19.37 -25.40
CA LEU A 2 -29.70 -18.20 -24.53
C LEU A 2 -28.56 -17.86 -23.55
N SER A 3 -27.93 -18.87 -22.92
CA SER A 3 -26.81 -18.64 -22.00
C SER A 3 -25.68 -17.81 -22.62
N SER A 4 -25.24 -18.09 -23.86
CA SER A 4 -24.20 -17.28 -24.52
C SER A 4 -24.72 -15.93 -25.02
N GLN A 5 -26.02 -15.74 -25.21
CA GLN A 5 -26.61 -14.42 -25.46
C GLN A 5 -26.74 -13.57 -24.19
N ILE A 6 -26.96 -14.19 -23.02
CA ILE A 6 -26.92 -13.49 -21.72
C ILE A 6 -25.49 -13.06 -21.42
N THR A 7 -24.51 -13.98 -21.52
CA THR A 7 -23.09 -13.62 -21.39
C THR A 7 -22.69 -12.54 -22.41
N ARG A 8 -23.12 -12.63 -23.68
CA ARG A 8 -22.87 -11.56 -24.67
C ARG A 8 -23.59 -10.25 -24.38
N ARG A 9 -24.81 -10.24 -23.81
CA ARG A 9 -25.50 -8.99 -23.42
C ARG A 9 -24.88 -8.36 -22.17
N MET A 10 -24.44 -9.15 -21.20
CA MET A 10 -23.62 -8.71 -20.07
C MET A 10 -22.30 -8.06 -20.55
N LEU A 11 -21.75 -8.53 -21.68
CA LEU A 11 -20.54 -7.99 -22.30
C LEU A 11 -20.79 -6.82 -23.28
N SER A 12 -21.98 -6.70 -23.88
CA SER A 12 -22.25 -5.73 -24.97
C SER A 12 -23.12 -4.54 -24.56
N LYS A 13 -23.60 -4.50 -23.32
CA LYS A 13 -24.26 -3.34 -22.71
C LYS A 13 -23.92 -3.35 -21.22
N ASN A 14 -23.35 -2.26 -20.73
CA ASN A 14 -23.74 -1.46 -19.56
C ASN A 14 -24.81 -2.08 -18.62
N VAL A 15 -24.51 -3.23 -18.01
CA VAL A 15 -25.48 -4.05 -17.24
C VAL A 15 -25.07 -4.25 -15.76
N TRP A 16 -23.92 -3.72 -15.35
CA TRP A 16 -23.50 -3.59 -13.94
C TRP A 16 -23.28 -2.13 -13.49
N THR A 17 -23.62 -1.15 -14.34
CA THR A 17 -23.29 0.26 -14.12
C THR A 17 -23.92 0.94 -12.89
N PRO A 18 -25.10 0.51 -12.36
CA PRO A 18 -25.61 1.06 -11.10
C PRO A 18 -24.90 0.54 -9.84
N CYS A 19 -24.05 -0.49 -9.96
CA CYS A 19 -23.42 -1.16 -8.80
C CYS A 19 -21.89 -1.17 -8.88
N LEU A 20 -21.32 -0.90 -10.05
CA LEU A 20 -19.96 -0.40 -10.21
C LEU A 20 -20.05 1.13 -10.22
N PRO A 21 -19.68 1.86 -9.14
CA PRO A 21 -19.83 3.32 -9.07
C PRO A 21 -18.99 4.00 -10.15
N HIS A 22 -19.60 4.34 -11.30
CA HIS A 22 -19.00 5.00 -12.47
C HIS A 22 -17.76 4.33 -13.15
N ARG A 23 -17.17 3.29 -12.54
CA ARG A 23 -15.81 2.76 -12.78
C ARG A 23 -15.49 2.17 -14.16
N ALA A 24 -16.48 1.94 -15.01
CA ALA A 24 -16.28 1.31 -16.32
C ALA A 24 -16.89 2.09 -17.49
N MET A 25 -17.42 3.30 -17.24
CA MET A 25 -18.37 3.97 -18.15
C MET A 25 -17.97 5.40 -18.51
N VAL A 26 -16.67 5.69 -18.48
CA VAL A 26 -16.06 6.85 -19.16
C VAL A 26 -14.88 6.38 -20.04
N ASN A 27 -15.07 5.28 -20.79
CA ASN A 27 -14.25 4.92 -21.94
C ASN A 27 -14.92 3.79 -22.74
N ASP A 28 -15.75 4.16 -23.73
CA ASP A 28 -16.48 3.23 -24.62
C ASP A 28 -15.57 2.53 -25.66
N SER A 29 -14.28 2.41 -25.34
CA SER A 29 -13.25 1.77 -26.14
C SER A 29 -12.09 1.32 -25.25
N LEU A 30 -12.04 0.02 -24.94
CA LEU A 30 -10.83 -0.77 -24.66
C LEU A 30 -9.68 -0.05 -23.91
N LYS A 31 -9.98 0.57 -22.77
CA LYS A 31 -8.99 1.03 -21.78
C LYS A 31 -9.41 0.62 -20.37
N ILE A 32 -8.85 -0.50 -19.91
CA ILE A 32 -8.65 -0.77 -18.47
C ILE A 32 -7.38 0.02 -18.08
N GLY A 33 -7.45 1.35 -18.19
CA GLY A 33 -6.29 2.20 -18.50
C GLY A 33 -5.97 3.32 -17.51
N SER A 34 -6.75 3.47 -16.45
CA SER A 34 -6.42 4.38 -15.35
C SER A 34 -7.26 4.10 -14.09
N MET A 35 -6.58 4.03 -12.95
CA MET A 35 -7.19 4.24 -11.62
C MET A 35 -6.78 5.59 -11.01
N SER A 36 -5.81 6.28 -11.62
CA SER A 36 -5.20 7.48 -11.05
C SER A 36 -5.93 8.77 -11.46
N HIS A 37 -5.96 9.75 -10.56
CA HIS A 37 -6.68 11.00 -10.75
C HIS A 37 -6.06 11.96 -11.80
N ALA A 38 -4.78 11.78 -12.14
CA ALA A 38 -4.00 12.70 -12.98
C ALA A 38 -3.25 12.03 -14.15
N LEU A 39 -3.08 10.70 -14.15
CA LEU A 39 -2.27 9.95 -15.12
C LEU A 39 -2.99 8.70 -15.64
N ASP A 40 -2.82 8.44 -16.94
CA ASP A 40 -3.45 7.34 -17.67
C ASP A 40 -2.62 6.04 -17.52
N ASN A 41 -2.51 5.55 -16.28
CA ASN A 41 -1.65 4.42 -15.89
C ASN A 41 -2.30 3.05 -16.09
N ASP A 42 -1.58 2.14 -16.76
CA ASP A 42 -2.02 0.76 -17.03
C ASP A 42 -2.45 0.02 -15.75
N CYS A 43 -3.66 -0.55 -15.78
CA CYS A 43 -4.30 -1.17 -14.63
C CYS A 43 -4.42 -2.69 -14.81
N PHE A 44 -3.56 -3.46 -14.11
CA PHE A 44 -3.52 -4.91 -14.20
C PHE A 44 -4.62 -5.59 -13.37
N VAL A 45 -5.87 -5.50 -13.84
CA VAL A 45 -7.06 -6.07 -13.16
C VAL A 45 -7.90 -7.02 -14.02
N TRP A 46 -7.47 -7.31 -15.25
CA TRP A 46 -8.16 -8.27 -16.12
C TRP A 46 -8.27 -9.70 -15.54
N PRO A 47 -7.35 -10.22 -14.69
CA PRO A 47 -7.53 -11.54 -14.08
C PRO A 47 -8.76 -11.61 -13.17
N TYR A 48 -9.08 -10.52 -12.46
CA TYR A 48 -10.29 -10.44 -11.64
C TYR A 48 -11.56 -10.43 -12.51
N ARG A 49 -11.58 -9.68 -13.63
CA ARG A 49 -12.69 -9.73 -14.60
C ARG A 49 -12.93 -11.15 -15.10
N ASP A 50 -11.86 -11.86 -15.46
CA ASP A 50 -11.96 -13.22 -15.99
C ASP A 50 -12.35 -14.21 -14.88
N TRP A 51 -11.93 -13.99 -13.63
CA TRP A 51 -12.46 -14.70 -12.47
C TRP A 51 -13.97 -14.51 -12.31
N VAL A 52 -14.48 -13.28 -12.32
CA VAL A 52 -15.94 -13.01 -12.20
C VAL A 52 -16.72 -13.72 -13.31
N ILE A 53 -16.26 -13.62 -14.56
CA ILE A 53 -16.86 -14.34 -15.71
C ILE A 53 -16.86 -15.86 -15.46
N ASN A 54 -15.75 -16.41 -14.97
CA ASN A 54 -15.62 -17.83 -14.68
C ASN A 54 -16.47 -18.28 -13.48
N ALA A 55 -16.66 -17.47 -12.45
CA ALA A 55 -17.53 -17.77 -11.32
C ALA A 55 -18.99 -17.97 -11.77
N PHE A 56 -19.55 -17.03 -12.55
CA PHE A 56 -20.89 -17.18 -13.13
C PHE A 56 -20.97 -18.33 -14.15
N ASN A 57 -19.93 -18.55 -14.96
CA ASN A 57 -19.87 -19.68 -15.89
C ASN A 57 -19.81 -21.04 -15.18
N LYS A 58 -19.11 -21.16 -14.05
CA LYS A 58 -19.11 -22.33 -13.15
C LYS A 58 -20.43 -22.49 -12.39
N ASN A 59 -21.24 -21.42 -12.28
CA ASN A 59 -22.40 -21.32 -11.37
C ASN A 59 -21.98 -21.41 -9.90
N LEU A 60 -20.92 -20.69 -9.52
CA LEU A 60 -20.57 -20.49 -8.11
C LEU A 60 -21.81 -19.94 -7.38
N PRO A 61 -22.26 -20.57 -6.28
CA PRO A 61 -23.34 -20.07 -5.45
C PRO A 61 -23.13 -18.60 -5.06
N PHE A 62 -24.19 -17.78 -5.12
CA PHE A 62 -24.04 -16.33 -4.96
C PHE A 62 -23.58 -15.93 -3.55
N ASP A 63 -23.92 -16.69 -2.51
CA ASP A 63 -23.39 -16.55 -1.17
C ASP A 63 -21.85 -16.71 -1.13
N GLN A 64 -21.32 -17.73 -1.80
CA GLN A 64 -19.87 -17.92 -1.92
C GLN A 64 -19.23 -16.81 -2.76
N PHE A 65 -19.85 -16.42 -3.86
CA PHE A 65 -19.38 -15.31 -4.70
C PHE A 65 -19.34 -13.96 -3.96
N ALA A 66 -20.35 -13.66 -3.13
CA ALA A 66 -20.38 -12.50 -2.26
C ALA A 66 -19.30 -12.61 -1.17
N THR A 67 -19.21 -13.77 -0.50
CA THR A 67 -18.24 -14.02 0.57
C THR A 67 -16.80 -13.86 0.10
N TRP A 68 -16.46 -14.39 -1.08
CA TRP A 68 -15.09 -14.29 -1.62
C TRP A 68 -14.74 -12.84 -2.00
N GLN A 69 -15.69 -12.06 -2.51
CA GLN A 69 -15.46 -10.64 -2.79
C GLN A 69 -15.30 -9.80 -1.52
N ILE A 70 -16.06 -10.09 -0.45
CA ILE A 70 -16.00 -9.32 0.80
C ILE A 70 -14.76 -9.70 1.63
N ALA A 71 -14.45 -11.00 1.73
CA ALA A 71 -13.52 -11.55 2.72
C ALA A 71 -12.79 -12.83 2.27
N GLY A 72 -12.63 -13.05 0.96
CA GLY A 72 -11.96 -14.25 0.43
C GLY A 72 -10.51 -14.41 0.90
N ASP A 73 -9.86 -13.32 1.33
CA ASP A 73 -8.52 -13.32 1.92
C ASP A 73 -8.47 -13.90 3.35
N LEU A 74 -9.60 -13.87 4.07
CA LEU A 74 -9.74 -14.28 5.46
C LEU A 74 -10.26 -15.71 5.62
N LEU A 75 -10.54 -16.40 4.50
CA LEU A 75 -10.96 -17.79 4.54
C LEU A 75 -9.80 -18.68 5.05
N PRO A 76 -10.09 -19.70 5.89
CA PRO A 76 -9.06 -20.66 6.33
C PRO A 76 -8.36 -21.30 5.12
N ASN A 77 -7.03 -21.14 5.05
CA ASN A 77 -6.21 -21.57 3.92
C ASN A 77 -6.66 -20.99 2.55
N ALA A 78 -7.07 -19.71 2.54
CA ALA A 78 -7.54 -18.99 1.35
C ALA A 78 -6.69 -19.24 0.09
N THR A 79 -7.34 -19.77 -0.94
CA THR A 79 -6.71 -20.02 -2.25
C THR A 79 -6.42 -18.73 -3.01
N GLN A 80 -5.58 -18.80 -4.03
CA GLN A 80 -5.34 -17.65 -4.93
C GLN A 80 -6.64 -17.15 -5.60
N GLU A 81 -7.58 -18.05 -5.94
CA GLU A 81 -8.88 -17.68 -6.53
C GLU A 81 -9.73 -16.88 -5.51
N GLN A 82 -9.72 -17.26 -4.24
CA GLN A 82 -10.43 -16.58 -3.16
C GLN A 82 -9.80 -15.22 -2.81
N LYS A 83 -8.47 -15.13 -2.75
CA LYS A 83 -7.76 -13.86 -2.53
C LYS A 83 -7.98 -12.90 -3.70
N LEU A 84 -7.93 -13.38 -4.95
CA LEU A 84 -8.19 -12.57 -6.15
C LEU A 84 -9.59 -11.94 -6.16
N ALA A 85 -10.61 -12.64 -5.65
CA ALA A 85 -11.98 -12.13 -5.58
C ALA A 85 -12.09 -10.83 -4.76
N THR A 86 -11.25 -10.65 -3.75
CA THR A 86 -11.25 -9.46 -2.88
C THR A 86 -10.81 -8.16 -3.58
N LEU A 87 -10.26 -8.26 -4.79
CA LEU A 87 -9.92 -7.12 -5.65
C LEU A 87 -11.11 -6.18 -5.87
N PHE A 88 -12.34 -6.69 -5.78
CA PHE A 88 -13.59 -5.92 -5.68
C PHE A 88 -13.45 -4.65 -4.82
N ASN A 89 -12.86 -4.77 -3.62
CA ASN A 89 -12.67 -3.68 -2.65
C ASN A 89 -11.51 -2.74 -2.98
N ARG A 90 -10.68 -3.06 -3.98
CA ARG A 90 -9.48 -2.30 -4.36
C ARG A 90 -9.61 -1.53 -5.68
N LEU A 91 -10.72 -1.69 -6.40
CA LEU A 91 -11.00 -1.01 -7.67
C LEU A 91 -11.27 0.51 -7.54
N HIS A 92 -10.99 1.12 -6.38
CA HIS A 92 -11.26 2.53 -6.11
C HIS A 92 -10.30 3.46 -6.85
N ARG A 93 -10.70 4.73 -6.95
CA ARG A 93 -9.81 5.78 -7.45
C ARG A 93 -8.60 5.90 -6.54
N GLN A 94 -7.47 6.24 -7.14
CA GLN A 94 -6.18 6.41 -6.48
C GLN A 94 -5.58 7.75 -6.94
N THR A 95 -4.66 8.32 -6.18
CA THR A 95 -3.98 9.58 -6.55
C THR A 95 -2.46 9.41 -6.46
N GLN A 96 -1.75 10.14 -7.33
CA GLN A 96 -0.29 10.32 -7.33
C GLN A 96 0.06 11.82 -7.25
N GLU A 97 -0.92 12.68 -6.96
CA GLU A 97 -0.76 14.14 -7.01
C GLU A 97 -0.04 14.67 -5.77
N GLY A 98 1.01 15.47 -5.97
CA GLY A 98 1.72 16.16 -4.89
C GLY A 98 0.79 17.08 -4.10
N GLY A 99 1.06 17.27 -2.82
CA GLY A 99 0.16 17.94 -1.88
C GLY A 99 -1.06 17.12 -1.42
N SER A 100 -1.31 15.92 -1.98
CA SER A 100 -2.39 15.04 -1.51
C SER A 100 -2.14 14.57 -0.08
N ILE A 101 -3.14 14.71 0.79
CA ILE A 101 -3.04 14.28 2.18
C ILE A 101 -3.37 12.79 2.28
N ALA A 102 -2.38 12.00 2.69
CA ALA A 102 -2.48 10.53 2.67
C ALA A 102 -3.69 9.99 3.45
N GLU A 103 -3.94 10.50 4.65
CA GLU A 103 -5.03 10.06 5.51
C GLU A 103 -6.42 10.43 4.96
N GLU A 104 -6.55 11.56 4.24
CA GLU A 104 -7.77 11.96 3.55
C GLU A 104 -8.13 10.94 2.47
N PHE A 105 -7.22 10.70 1.52
CA PHE A 105 -7.44 9.74 0.44
C PHE A 105 -7.61 8.31 0.97
N ARG A 106 -6.96 7.95 2.08
CA ARG A 106 -7.17 6.68 2.76
C ARG A 106 -8.62 6.57 3.28
N MET A 107 -9.13 7.60 3.94
CA MET A 107 -10.51 7.62 4.42
C MET A 107 -11.52 7.68 3.29
N GLU A 108 -11.24 8.33 2.15
CA GLU A 108 -12.08 8.23 0.95
C GLU A 108 -12.08 6.83 0.34
N ASN A 109 -10.94 6.15 0.27
CA ASN A 109 -10.87 4.75 -0.20
C ASN A 109 -11.66 3.80 0.69
N VAL A 110 -11.65 4.02 2.02
CA VAL A 110 -12.48 3.27 2.97
C VAL A 110 -13.97 3.62 2.83
N SER A 111 -14.29 4.91 2.68
CA SER A 111 -15.67 5.40 2.45
C SER A 111 -16.27 4.77 1.20
N ASP A 112 -15.51 4.73 0.11
CA ASP A 112 -15.88 4.07 -1.14
C ASP A 112 -16.20 2.58 -0.95
N ARG A 113 -15.41 1.84 -0.16
CA ARG A 113 -15.71 0.43 0.16
C ARG A 113 -17.01 0.28 0.93
N VAL A 114 -17.26 1.15 1.92
CA VAL A 114 -18.52 1.16 2.70
C VAL A 114 -19.72 1.45 1.80
N HIS A 115 -19.64 2.50 0.96
CA HIS A 115 -20.71 2.86 0.01
C HIS A 115 -20.95 1.77 -1.03
N THR A 116 -19.85 1.22 -1.60
CA THR A 116 -19.91 0.14 -2.58
C THR A 116 -20.51 -1.11 -1.97
N TYR A 117 -20.15 -1.51 -0.74
CA TYR A 117 -20.77 -2.64 -0.06
C TYR A 117 -22.26 -2.37 0.28
N GLY A 118 -22.56 -1.22 0.88
CA GLY A 118 -23.91 -0.85 1.30
C GLY A 118 -24.87 -0.83 0.13
N THR A 119 -24.47 -0.19 -0.98
CA THR A 119 -25.19 -0.26 -2.25
C THR A 119 -25.20 -1.68 -2.79
N ALA A 120 -24.05 -2.34 -3.00
CA ALA A 120 -23.95 -3.57 -3.77
C ALA A 120 -24.61 -4.79 -3.10
N PHE A 121 -24.61 -4.90 -1.78
CA PHE A 121 -25.19 -6.05 -1.08
C PHE A 121 -26.50 -5.71 -0.36
N LEU A 122 -26.57 -4.57 0.32
CA LEU A 122 -27.75 -4.21 1.13
C LEU A 122 -28.76 -3.34 0.38
N GLY A 123 -28.38 -2.69 -0.73
CA GLY A 123 -29.22 -1.70 -1.38
C GLY A 123 -29.50 -0.49 -0.48
N LEU A 124 -28.51 -0.06 0.31
CA LEU A 124 -28.63 1.07 1.24
C LEU A 124 -27.64 2.18 0.87
N THR A 125 -28.14 3.41 0.83
CA THR A 125 -27.33 4.62 0.70
C THR A 125 -26.76 5.01 2.06
N MET A 126 -25.45 4.81 2.26
CA MET A 126 -24.76 5.09 3.52
C MET A 126 -23.98 6.42 3.52
N GLU A 127 -24.00 7.15 2.40
CA GLU A 127 -23.19 8.36 2.15
C GLU A 127 -23.47 9.46 3.17
N CYS A 128 -24.74 9.68 3.53
CA CYS A 128 -25.09 10.70 4.54
C CYS A 128 -24.57 10.33 5.94
N SER A 129 -24.54 9.03 6.27
CA SER A 129 -24.06 8.50 7.56
C SER A 129 -22.59 8.81 7.83
N LYS A 130 -21.79 9.19 6.82
CA LYS A 130 -20.42 9.68 7.01
C LYS A 130 -20.38 10.93 7.91
N CYS A 131 -21.35 11.83 7.77
CA CYS A 131 -21.29 13.17 8.37
C CYS A 131 -22.23 13.38 9.55
N HIS A 132 -23.36 12.66 9.59
CA HIS A 132 -24.40 12.72 10.63
C HIS A 132 -25.27 11.45 10.54
N ASP A 133 -26.08 11.13 11.55
CA ASP A 133 -27.05 10.03 11.45
C ASP A 133 -27.94 10.18 10.21
N HIS A 134 -28.21 9.09 9.48
CA HIS A 134 -28.92 9.16 8.21
C HIS A 134 -30.30 9.81 8.39
N LYS A 135 -30.69 10.69 7.45
CA LYS A 135 -31.84 11.59 7.64
C LYS A 135 -33.19 10.88 7.70
N TYR A 136 -33.31 9.73 7.04
CA TYR A 136 -34.57 9.00 6.91
C TYR A 136 -34.43 7.57 7.43
N ASP A 137 -33.57 6.77 6.78
CA ASP A 137 -33.24 5.42 7.24
C ASP A 137 -32.60 5.41 8.63
N PRO A 138 -32.87 4.38 9.46
CA PRO A 138 -32.29 4.23 10.80
C PRO A 138 -30.83 3.76 10.73
N LEU A 139 -29.95 4.57 10.13
CA LEU A 139 -28.53 4.26 9.95
C LEU A 139 -27.67 5.30 10.70
N PRO A 140 -27.33 5.04 11.97
CA PRO A 140 -26.47 5.92 12.75
C PRO A 140 -25.10 6.14 12.11
N GLN A 141 -24.48 7.29 12.39
CA GLN A 141 -23.10 7.56 12.04
C GLN A 141 -22.14 6.54 12.68
N ALA A 142 -22.48 5.99 13.84
CA ALA A 142 -21.72 4.92 14.49
C ALA A 142 -21.62 3.65 13.62
N ASP A 143 -22.70 3.25 12.95
CA ASP A 143 -22.74 2.07 12.07
C ASP A 143 -21.87 2.28 10.83
N TYR A 144 -21.83 3.52 10.30
CA TYR A 144 -20.94 3.89 9.20
C TYR A 144 -19.45 3.71 9.56
N PHE A 145 -19.03 4.23 10.72
CA PHE A 145 -17.62 4.11 11.14
C PHE A 145 -17.29 2.68 11.62
N SER A 146 -18.25 1.94 12.16
CA SER A 146 -18.11 0.50 12.45
C SER A 146 -17.84 -0.29 11.16
N MET A 147 -18.56 0.02 10.08
CA MET A 147 -18.32 -0.55 8.74
C MET A 147 -16.98 -0.08 8.14
N ALA A 148 -16.63 1.19 8.28
CA ALA A 148 -15.31 1.71 7.87
C ALA A 148 -14.17 0.94 8.57
N SER A 149 -14.36 0.60 9.85
CA SER A 149 -13.41 -0.19 10.65
C SER A 149 -13.33 -1.67 10.26
N MET A 150 -14.22 -2.19 9.39
CA MET A 150 -14.06 -3.52 8.75
C MET A 150 -13.26 -3.42 7.44
N PHE A 151 -13.53 -2.41 6.62
CA PHE A 151 -12.92 -2.25 5.29
C PHE A 151 -11.56 -1.52 5.28
N GLY A 152 -11.22 -0.84 6.37
CA GLY A 152 -10.00 -0.03 6.50
C GLY A 152 -8.89 -0.64 7.36
N GLN A 153 -8.96 -1.94 7.68
CA GLN A 153 -7.91 -2.67 8.42
C GLN A 153 -6.90 -3.32 7.46
N ILE A 154 -6.36 -2.54 6.52
CA ILE A 154 -5.40 -3.01 5.52
C ILE A 154 -4.17 -2.10 5.47
N ASP A 155 -3.03 -2.64 5.02
CA ASP A 155 -1.76 -1.91 4.96
C ASP A 155 -1.67 -1.03 3.70
N GLU A 156 -2.38 0.10 3.74
CA GLU A 156 -2.39 1.13 2.70
C GLU A 156 -2.10 2.55 3.26
N THR A 157 -1.58 3.41 2.39
CA THR A 157 -1.36 4.85 2.66
C THR A 157 -2.49 5.75 2.16
N GLY A 158 -3.36 5.26 1.26
CA GLY A 158 -4.36 6.06 0.55
C GLY A 158 -3.86 6.65 -0.78
N LEU A 159 -2.55 6.83 -0.92
CA LEU A 159 -1.87 7.35 -2.12
C LEU A 159 -1.21 6.22 -2.92
N TYR A 160 -0.83 6.51 -4.15
CA TYR A 160 -0.11 5.61 -5.06
C TYR A 160 1.30 6.18 -5.30
N PRO A 161 2.36 5.36 -5.30
CA PRO A 161 3.74 5.82 -5.49
C PRO A 161 4.02 6.34 -6.90
N TYR A 162 4.90 7.33 -7.02
CA TYR A 162 5.39 7.84 -8.30
C TYR A 162 6.77 7.23 -8.69
N SER A 163 7.67 6.97 -7.74
CA SER A 163 9.00 6.39 -8.02
C SER A 163 8.98 4.89 -8.25
N ILE A 164 8.16 4.20 -7.46
CA ILE A 164 8.12 2.75 -7.44
C ILE A 164 7.17 2.32 -8.55
N ASN A 165 7.73 1.83 -9.66
CA ASN A 165 6.94 1.28 -10.76
C ASN A 165 6.27 -0.03 -10.32
N THR A 166 5.09 0.08 -9.72
CA THR A 166 4.21 -1.03 -9.37
C THR A 166 2.93 -0.96 -10.19
N THR A 167 2.40 -2.13 -10.55
CA THR A 167 1.07 -2.32 -11.15
C THR A 167 -0.02 -2.59 -10.11
N ALA A 168 0.36 -2.73 -8.83
CA ALA A 168 -0.53 -3.17 -7.75
C ALA A 168 -0.03 -2.69 -6.37
N PRO A 169 -0.49 -1.52 -5.89
CA PRO A 169 -0.14 -1.03 -4.56
C PRO A 169 -0.63 -1.99 -3.45
N PRO A 170 0.10 -2.10 -2.32
CA PRO A 170 -0.26 -3.00 -1.23
C PRO A 170 -1.64 -2.75 -0.60
N PRO A 171 -2.24 -3.76 0.05
CA PRO A 171 -1.90 -5.17 -0.07
C PRO A 171 -2.09 -5.69 -1.51
N SER A 172 -1.18 -6.55 -1.94
CA SER A 172 -1.17 -7.15 -3.27
C SER A 172 -0.53 -8.54 -3.20
N MET A 173 -0.89 -9.39 -4.16
CA MET A 173 -0.40 -10.77 -4.20
C MET A 173 0.21 -11.08 -5.57
N ARG A 174 1.17 -12.02 -5.59
CA ARG A 174 1.75 -12.55 -6.83
C ARG A 174 0.77 -13.54 -7.44
N LEU A 175 0.41 -13.36 -8.71
CA LEU A 175 -0.31 -14.39 -9.47
C LEU A 175 0.67 -15.45 -9.95
N MET A 176 0.47 -16.67 -9.48
CA MET A 176 1.22 -17.87 -9.84
C MET A 176 0.34 -18.89 -10.54
N ASP A 177 0.90 -19.61 -11.52
CA ASP A 177 0.37 -20.89 -11.96
C ASP A 177 0.91 -22.05 -11.08
N PRO A 178 0.34 -23.26 -11.12
CA PRO A 178 0.77 -24.37 -10.26
C PRO A 178 2.25 -24.80 -10.42
N SER A 179 2.86 -24.57 -11.59
CA SER A 179 4.29 -24.83 -11.79
C SER A 179 5.14 -23.76 -11.12
N GLN A 180 4.64 -22.52 -11.08
CA GLN A 180 5.30 -21.41 -10.42
C GLN A 180 5.19 -21.51 -8.88
N GLU A 181 4.04 -21.92 -8.36
CA GLU A 181 3.85 -22.21 -6.93
C GLU A 181 4.84 -23.30 -6.45
N ALA A 182 5.03 -24.36 -7.24
CA ALA A 182 5.95 -25.45 -6.93
C ALA A 182 7.42 -25.01 -6.91
N GLU A 183 7.87 -24.21 -7.88
CA GLU A 183 9.24 -23.68 -7.91
C GLU A 183 9.47 -22.62 -6.80
N ALA A 184 8.47 -21.79 -6.50
CA ALA A 184 8.51 -20.89 -5.34
C ALA A 184 8.65 -21.66 -4.02
N ALA A 185 7.89 -22.74 -3.84
CA ALA A 185 7.97 -23.59 -2.65
C ALA A 185 9.34 -24.26 -2.51
N LYS A 186 9.89 -24.79 -3.60
CA LYS A 186 11.25 -25.38 -3.65
C LYS A 186 12.33 -24.36 -3.29
N ARG A 187 12.30 -23.15 -3.84
CA ARG A 187 13.26 -22.07 -3.52
C ARG A 187 13.13 -21.62 -2.07
N ARG A 188 11.90 -21.55 -1.53
CA ARG A 188 11.64 -21.24 -0.12
C ARG A 188 12.19 -22.30 0.82
N ALA A 189 12.03 -23.58 0.48
CA ALA A 189 12.63 -24.67 1.27
C ALA A 189 14.17 -24.59 1.28
N ALA A 190 14.80 -24.27 0.14
CA ALA A 190 16.26 -24.09 0.07
C ALA A 190 16.76 -22.90 0.93
N TRP A 191 16.03 -21.78 0.92
CA TRP A 191 16.34 -20.63 1.78
C TRP A 191 16.19 -20.94 3.27
N GLN A 192 15.09 -21.60 3.66
CA GLN A 192 14.87 -22.04 5.04
C GLN A 192 15.93 -23.04 5.51
N GLU A 193 16.42 -23.91 4.63
CA GLU A 193 17.48 -24.86 4.98
C GLU A 193 18.84 -24.16 5.14
N ALA A 194 19.16 -23.18 4.28
CA ALA A 194 20.34 -22.34 4.45
C ALA A 194 20.30 -21.58 5.79
N GLN A 195 19.13 -21.07 6.21
CA GLN A 195 18.97 -20.39 7.50
C GLN A 195 19.25 -21.32 8.69
N LYS A 196 18.69 -22.54 8.70
CA LYS A 196 18.99 -23.54 9.74
C LYS A 196 20.48 -23.90 9.77
N LYS A 197 21.12 -24.01 8.60
CA LYS A 197 22.56 -24.27 8.48
C LYS A 197 23.38 -23.12 9.08
N GLU A 198 23.07 -21.86 8.78
CA GLU A 198 23.75 -20.70 9.39
C GLU A 198 23.59 -20.72 10.92
N GLN A 199 22.38 -20.94 11.43
CA GLN A 199 22.12 -21.02 12.86
C GLN A 199 22.90 -22.16 13.54
N SER A 200 22.97 -23.33 12.89
CA SER A 200 23.74 -24.48 13.38
C SER A 200 25.26 -24.24 13.37
N VAL A 201 25.77 -23.57 12.33
CA VAL A 201 27.19 -23.19 12.25
C VAL A 201 27.51 -22.14 13.31
N ARG A 202 26.70 -21.08 13.44
CA ARG A 202 26.86 -20.03 14.45
C ARG A 202 26.86 -20.58 15.88
N GLY A 203 26.00 -21.56 16.17
CA GLY A 203 25.90 -22.22 17.47
C GLY A 203 27.03 -23.19 17.83
N SER A 204 27.96 -23.50 16.91
CA SER A 204 29.02 -24.51 17.10
C SER A 204 30.46 -23.97 17.04
N ARG A 205 30.66 -22.64 17.11
CA ARG A 205 31.99 -21.98 17.00
C ARG A 205 32.71 -21.75 18.34
N ASP A 206 32.28 -22.39 19.42
CA ASP A 206 32.79 -22.09 20.77
C ASP A 206 34.30 -22.34 20.90
N ALA A 207 34.80 -23.45 20.37
CA ALA A 207 36.22 -23.80 20.44
C ALA A 207 37.11 -22.80 19.66
N GLU A 208 36.66 -22.37 18.48
CA GLU A 208 37.40 -21.43 17.66
C GLU A 208 37.29 -19.98 18.16
N PHE A 209 36.18 -19.62 18.82
CA PHE A 209 36.07 -18.39 19.58
C PHE A 209 37.10 -18.33 20.73
N GLU A 210 37.25 -19.40 21.52
CA GLU A 210 38.29 -19.41 22.58
C GLU A 210 39.72 -19.35 22.01
N ALA A 211 39.98 -20.03 20.89
CA ALA A 211 41.28 -19.97 20.21
C ALA A 211 41.59 -18.56 19.67
N TRP A 212 40.60 -17.91 19.06
CA TRP A 212 40.70 -16.52 18.61
C TRP A 212 40.88 -15.54 19.77
N LEU A 213 40.08 -15.67 20.83
CA LEU A 213 40.16 -14.81 22.01
C LEU A 213 41.54 -14.93 22.68
N THR A 214 42.08 -16.13 22.78
CA THR A 214 43.41 -16.37 23.33
C THR A 214 44.49 -15.66 22.50
N SER A 215 44.48 -15.85 21.17
CA SER A 215 45.51 -15.34 20.25
C SER A 215 45.42 -13.83 19.97
N THR A 216 44.25 -13.22 20.04
CA THR A 216 44.03 -11.80 19.69
C THR A 216 44.64 -10.87 20.73
N THR A 217 45.57 -10.00 20.33
CA THR A 217 46.22 -9.02 21.22
C THR A 217 45.49 -7.68 21.30
N THR A 218 44.98 -7.19 20.16
CA THR A 218 44.25 -5.93 20.01
C THR A 218 43.13 -6.09 19.01
N LEU A 219 42.02 -5.37 19.19
CA LEU A 219 40.91 -5.30 18.26
C LEU A 219 40.98 -4.02 17.44
N ALA A 220 40.92 -4.16 16.12
CA ALA A 220 40.67 -3.06 15.20
C ALA A 220 39.16 -2.96 14.95
N PRO A 221 38.49 -1.86 15.34
CA PRO A 221 37.07 -1.67 15.04
C PRO A 221 36.85 -1.49 13.53
N THR A 222 35.63 -1.80 13.05
CA THR A 222 35.30 -1.60 11.63
C THR A 222 35.42 -0.12 11.24
N ALA A 223 36.21 0.19 10.20
CA ALA A 223 36.36 1.54 9.68
C ALA A 223 35.13 1.99 8.86
N PRO A 224 34.72 3.27 8.93
CA PRO A 224 33.64 3.79 8.10
C PRO A 224 34.07 3.97 6.63
N THR A 225 33.12 3.87 5.71
CA THR A 225 33.29 4.16 4.27
C THR A 225 33.06 5.64 3.95
N ALA A 226 32.27 6.33 4.77
CA ALA A 226 32.12 7.78 4.73
C ALA A 226 32.01 8.33 6.15
N HIS A 227 32.64 9.47 6.41
CA HIS A 227 32.65 10.13 7.72
C HIS A 227 32.61 11.63 7.52
N TYR A 228 31.56 12.27 8.01
CA TYR A 228 31.29 13.70 7.88
C TYR A 228 31.29 14.30 9.30
N PRO A 229 32.37 14.99 9.72
CA PRO A 229 32.44 15.60 11.06
C PRO A 229 31.40 16.70 11.27
N LEU A 230 31.03 17.41 10.19
CA LEU A 230 30.10 18.56 10.19
C LEU A 230 30.61 19.83 10.90
N ASP A 231 31.90 19.86 11.28
CA ASP A 231 32.62 21.02 11.85
C ASP A 231 32.53 22.31 11.03
N SER A 232 32.36 22.20 9.71
CA SER A 232 32.24 23.34 8.81
C SER A 232 31.40 23.04 7.58
N ALA A 233 30.87 24.10 6.98
CA ALA A 233 30.17 24.08 5.71
C ALA A 233 30.57 25.29 4.88
N GLU A 234 31.39 25.09 3.85
CA GLU A 234 31.92 26.13 2.97
C GLU A 234 31.45 25.92 1.54
N GLY A 235 30.99 26.99 0.87
CA GLY A 235 30.55 26.93 -0.53
C GLY A 235 29.43 25.94 -0.80
N GLY A 236 28.55 25.68 0.18
CA GLY A 236 27.50 24.67 0.08
C GLY A 236 27.99 23.23 0.17
N LYS A 237 29.11 22.96 0.87
CA LYS A 237 29.66 21.62 1.05
C LYS A 237 30.22 21.43 2.46
N THR A 238 30.16 20.21 2.97
CA THR A 238 30.83 19.80 4.21
C THR A 238 31.79 18.64 3.94
N ALA A 239 32.91 18.61 4.67
CA ALA A 239 34.03 17.73 4.38
C ALA A 239 33.72 16.25 4.68
N ASN A 240 34.34 15.35 3.93
CA ASN A 240 34.41 13.93 4.24
C ASN A 240 35.83 13.63 4.74
N ALA A 241 35.96 13.10 5.95
CA ALA A 241 37.25 12.79 6.57
C ALA A 241 37.92 11.55 5.96
N ILE A 242 37.18 10.74 5.19
CA ILE A 242 37.75 9.59 4.46
C ILE A 242 38.56 10.07 3.26
N ALA A 243 39.85 9.75 3.27
CA ALA A 243 40.80 10.17 2.22
C ALA A 243 40.34 9.74 0.82
N GLY A 244 40.17 10.73 -0.08
CA GLY A 244 39.72 10.51 -1.46
C GLY A 244 38.21 10.36 -1.64
N ALA A 245 37.41 10.35 -0.57
CA ALA A 245 35.96 10.32 -0.67
C ALA A 245 35.38 11.72 -0.98
N ALA A 246 34.22 11.75 -1.64
CA ALA A 246 33.56 13.02 -2.00
C ALA A 246 32.99 13.73 -0.75
N PRO A 247 33.10 15.07 -0.66
CA PRO A 247 32.37 15.86 0.33
C PRO A 247 30.86 15.77 0.10
N ALA A 248 30.06 16.00 1.14
CA ALA A 248 28.63 16.11 1.00
C ALA A 248 28.25 17.51 0.49
N ALA A 249 27.23 17.57 -0.37
CA ALA A 249 26.67 18.83 -0.84
C ALA A 249 25.49 19.27 0.04
N LEU A 250 25.33 20.58 0.23
CA LEU A 250 24.21 21.19 0.94
C LEU A 250 23.33 21.90 -0.10
N GLU A 251 22.17 21.30 -0.39
CA GLU A 251 21.16 21.82 -1.30
C GLU A 251 20.17 22.66 -0.48
N GLY A 252 20.44 23.97 -0.40
CA GLY A 252 19.70 24.91 0.44
C GLY A 252 20.63 25.99 1.02
N SER A 253 20.09 26.87 1.85
CA SER A 253 20.87 27.96 2.46
C SER A 253 20.49 28.30 3.91
N GLY A 254 19.56 27.58 4.53
CA GLY A 254 19.11 27.86 5.91
C GLY A 254 19.79 26.99 6.97
N TYR A 255 20.91 26.34 6.63
CA TYR A 255 21.77 25.67 7.61
C TYR A 255 22.64 26.66 8.38
N LYS A 256 23.02 26.32 9.61
CA LYS A 256 23.94 27.11 10.44
C LYS A 256 24.96 26.21 11.13
N SER A 257 26.20 26.68 11.24
CA SER A 257 27.18 26.07 12.14
C SER A 257 26.88 26.50 13.57
N VAL A 258 26.88 25.53 14.49
CA VAL A 258 26.57 25.71 15.93
C VAL A 258 27.54 24.86 16.77
N PRO A 259 27.72 25.13 18.08
CA PRO A 259 28.51 24.26 18.96
C PRO A 259 27.98 22.82 18.97
N GLY A 260 28.83 21.87 18.55
CA GLY A 260 28.49 20.45 18.44
C GLY A 260 28.65 19.69 19.76
N ALA A 261 28.40 18.38 19.70
CA ALA A 261 28.87 17.45 20.71
C ALA A 261 30.38 17.18 20.57
N VAL A 262 30.91 17.23 19.34
CA VAL A 262 32.33 17.23 19.02
C VAL A 262 32.59 18.40 18.06
N GLY A 263 33.39 19.39 18.47
CA GLY A 263 33.73 20.53 17.60
C GLY A 263 32.52 21.41 17.27
N GLN A 264 32.11 21.46 16.00
CA GLN A 264 30.87 22.13 15.57
C GLN A 264 29.91 21.15 14.87
N ALA A 265 28.63 21.49 14.89
CA ALA A 265 27.55 20.77 14.24
C ALA A 265 26.84 21.64 13.19
N LEU A 266 25.98 21.02 12.38
CA LEU A 266 25.05 21.73 11.51
C LEU A 266 23.63 21.67 12.05
N GLU A 267 23.04 22.85 12.28
CA GLU A 267 21.60 23.06 12.48
C GLU A 267 20.92 23.20 11.12
N PHE A 268 19.76 22.57 10.95
CA PHE A 268 18.96 22.60 9.71
C PHE A 268 17.64 23.37 9.88
N ASP A 269 17.21 24.02 8.81
CA ASP A 269 15.92 24.74 8.69
C ASP A 269 14.71 23.81 8.46
N GLY A 270 14.95 22.60 7.95
CA GLY A 270 13.94 21.62 7.55
C GLY A 270 13.72 21.53 6.03
N ASP A 271 14.26 22.47 5.26
CA ASP A 271 14.21 22.47 3.80
C ASP A 271 15.55 22.05 3.19
N THR A 272 16.67 22.53 3.76
CA THR A 272 18.04 22.25 3.33
C THR A 272 18.33 20.75 3.40
N THR A 273 18.66 20.14 2.25
CA THR A 273 19.08 18.73 2.16
C THR A 273 20.62 18.63 2.17
N MET A 274 21.18 17.73 2.97
CA MET A 274 22.59 17.32 2.81
C MET A 274 22.69 16.00 2.02
N VAL A 275 23.41 16.00 0.89
CA VAL A 275 23.48 14.89 -0.08
C VAL A 275 24.85 14.22 -0.05
N LEU A 276 24.88 12.91 0.21
CA LEU A 276 26.10 12.13 0.46
C LEU A 276 26.60 11.42 -0.81
N HIS A 277 27.15 12.16 -1.76
CA HIS A 277 27.55 11.68 -3.11
C HIS A 277 28.56 10.50 -3.17
N GLY A 278 29.05 10.00 -2.03
CA GLY A 278 29.95 8.85 -1.93
C GLY A 278 29.29 7.51 -1.57
N VAL A 279 27.99 7.48 -1.22
CA VAL A 279 27.31 6.26 -0.74
C VAL A 279 26.10 5.93 -1.62
N SER A 280 26.24 4.91 -2.46
CA SER A 280 25.23 4.47 -3.43
C SER A 280 25.31 2.96 -3.69
N GLY A 281 24.34 2.40 -4.41
CA GLY A 281 24.33 0.98 -4.81
C GLY A 281 23.97 -0.02 -3.69
N ILE A 282 23.56 0.45 -2.52
CA ILE A 282 23.15 -0.42 -1.40
C ILE A 282 21.78 -1.03 -1.71
N THR A 283 21.73 -2.36 -1.73
CA THR A 283 20.47 -3.12 -1.81
C THR A 283 20.07 -3.65 -0.44
N ARG A 284 18.84 -4.13 -0.30
CA ARG A 284 18.33 -4.77 0.93
C ARG A 284 19.14 -5.96 1.44
N HIS A 285 20.00 -6.56 0.61
CA HIS A 285 20.83 -7.70 0.99
C HIS A 285 22.22 -7.28 1.54
N HIS A 286 22.52 -5.98 1.54
CA HIS A 286 23.78 -5.47 2.05
C HIS A 286 23.62 -5.06 3.53
N PRO A 287 24.54 -5.50 4.42
CA PRO A 287 24.59 -4.99 5.77
C PRO A 287 25.07 -3.53 5.78
N LEU A 288 24.57 -2.75 6.73
CA LEU A 288 24.78 -1.30 6.82
C LEU A 288 24.71 -0.88 8.30
N SER A 289 25.57 0.06 8.70
CA SER A 289 25.35 0.82 9.93
C SER A 289 25.57 2.31 9.70
N ILE A 290 24.83 3.12 10.45
CA ILE A 290 24.93 4.58 10.42
C ILE A 290 25.01 5.06 11.86
N SER A 291 26.08 5.79 12.17
CA SER A 291 26.32 6.47 13.44
C SER A 291 26.21 7.98 13.21
N LEU A 292 25.55 8.70 14.10
CA LEU A 292 25.48 10.15 14.10
C LEU A 292 25.12 10.67 15.49
N ARG A 293 25.50 11.91 15.81
CA ARG A 293 24.98 12.62 16.99
C ARG A 293 23.82 13.49 16.57
N ILE A 294 22.74 13.46 17.35
CA ILE A 294 21.50 14.17 17.09
C ILE A 294 21.16 15.02 18.31
N PHE A 295 20.79 16.28 18.08
CA PHE A 295 20.13 17.15 19.06
C PHE A 295 18.83 17.68 18.45
N THR A 296 17.80 17.78 19.28
CA THR A 296 16.58 18.49 18.92
C THR A 296 15.99 19.19 20.16
N PRO A 297 15.53 20.45 20.05
CA PRO A 297 15.05 21.21 21.20
C PRO A 297 13.65 20.79 21.67
N GLU A 298 12.89 20.09 20.83
CA GLU A 298 11.46 19.80 21.05
C GLU A 298 11.07 18.42 20.50
N THR A 299 9.94 17.90 20.99
CA THR A 299 9.38 16.63 20.49
C THR A 299 8.80 16.83 19.08
N LYS A 300 9.37 16.14 18.09
CA LYS A 300 8.91 16.21 16.70
C LYS A 300 7.72 15.26 16.45
N ASP A 301 6.61 15.79 15.93
CA ASP A 301 5.49 15.00 15.43
C ASP A 301 5.91 14.18 14.18
N ARG A 302 6.68 14.79 13.28
CA ARG A 302 7.42 14.10 12.22
C ARG A 302 8.63 14.92 11.77
N ALA A 303 9.78 14.27 11.59
CA ALA A 303 10.99 14.85 10.99
C ALA A 303 11.87 13.77 10.32
N VAL A 304 12.22 13.97 9.05
CA VAL A 304 13.18 13.13 8.30
C VAL A 304 14.61 13.46 8.74
N ILE A 305 15.27 12.50 9.39
CA ILE A 305 16.69 12.62 9.78
C ILE A 305 17.58 12.21 8.61
N LEU A 306 17.32 11.04 8.03
CA LEU A 306 18.11 10.49 6.94
C LEU A 306 17.26 9.55 6.10
N HIS A 307 17.45 9.57 4.78
CA HIS A 307 16.85 8.60 3.86
C HIS A 307 17.73 8.33 2.65
N SER A 308 17.64 7.14 2.06
CA SER A 308 18.35 6.78 0.82
C SER A 308 17.41 6.59 -0.38
N GLY A 309 16.12 6.88 -0.19
CA GLY A 309 15.11 6.74 -1.24
C GLY A 309 15.18 7.86 -2.28
N PRO A 310 14.55 7.66 -3.45
CA PRO A 310 14.50 8.67 -4.50
C PRO A 310 13.86 9.98 -4.00
N ALA A 311 14.35 11.12 -4.49
CA ALA A 311 13.72 12.41 -4.26
C ALA A 311 12.35 12.46 -4.98
N MET A 312 11.27 12.72 -4.23
CA MET A 312 9.94 12.19 -4.57
C MET A 312 8.76 13.14 -4.36
N TYR A 313 7.57 12.72 -4.82
CA TYR A 313 6.41 13.59 -5.04
C TYR A 313 5.18 13.26 -4.16
N SER A 314 5.11 12.11 -3.49
CA SER A 314 3.91 11.70 -2.71
C SER A 314 4.20 11.27 -1.25
N GLN A 315 5.09 12.00 -0.57
CA GLN A 315 5.41 11.81 0.86
C GLN A 315 5.74 10.35 1.24
N SER A 316 4.97 9.76 2.15
CA SER A 316 5.15 8.41 2.68
C SER A 316 4.77 7.30 1.71
N ALA A 317 4.04 7.57 0.61
CA ALA A 317 3.70 6.54 -0.37
C ALA A 317 4.92 6.15 -1.23
N ASP A 318 5.81 7.12 -1.44
CA ASP A 318 7.10 6.99 -2.12
C ASP A 318 8.27 6.67 -1.17
N ALA A 319 8.00 6.40 0.10
CA ALA A 319 9.04 5.99 1.04
C ALA A 319 9.63 4.64 0.57
N ALA A 320 10.92 4.67 0.23
CA ALA A 320 11.72 3.54 -0.22
C ALA A 320 13.18 3.69 0.23
N GLY A 321 13.96 2.62 0.13
CA GLY A 321 15.35 2.59 0.58
C GLY A 321 15.45 2.49 2.10
N PHE A 322 16.54 3.01 2.66
CA PHE A 322 16.70 3.14 4.11
C PHE A 322 16.11 4.47 4.59
N GLU A 323 15.50 4.48 5.77
CA GLU A 323 14.93 5.69 6.37
C GLU A 323 15.12 5.69 7.90
N LEU A 324 15.65 6.80 8.41
CA LEU A 324 15.69 7.16 9.83
C LEU A 324 14.79 8.38 10.03
N LEU A 325 13.71 8.19 10.80
CA LEU A 325 12.64 9.17 10.98
C LEU A 325 12.38 9.39 12.47
N LEU A 326 12.22 10.64 12.92
CA LEU A 326 11.52 10.93 14.17
C LEU A 326 10.03 11.05 13.85
N GLU A 327 9.17 10.25 14.50
CA GLU A 327 7.71 10.29 14.33
C GLU A 327 7.05 10.13 15.70
N LYS A 328 6.11 11.03 16.03
CA LYS A 328 5.43 11.11 17.34
C LYS A 328 6.40 11.07 18.53
N GLY A 329 7.54 11.74 18.39
CA GLY A 329 8.60 11.78 19.39
C GLY A 329 9.45 10.52 19.52
N LYS A 330 9.25 9.49 18.69
CA LYS A 330 10.03 8.24 18.71
C LYS A 330 10.93 8.12 17.49
N LEU A 331 12.00 7.34 17.58
CA LEU A 331 12.93 7.14 16.47
C LEU A 331 12.63 5.81 15.76
N ARG A 332 12.38 5.89 14.46
CA ARG A 332 12.06 4.76 13.57
C ARG A 332 13.21 4.51 12.60
N TRP A 333 13.66 3.26 12.51
CA TRP A 333 14.65 2.79 11.54
C TRP A 333 13.99 1.76 10.60
N SER A 334 14.06 2.00 9.30
CA SER A 334 13.32 1.24 8.28
C SER A 334 14.17 0.92 7.05
N CYS A 335 13.91 -0.25 6.46
CA CYS A 335 14.33 -0.65 5.11
C CYS A 335 13.06 -0.96 4.30
N ILE A 336 12.80 -0.20 3.24
CA ILE A 336 11.47 -0.06 2.63
C ILE A 336 11.54 -0.30 1.11
N HIS A 337 10.69 -1.17 0.59
CA HIS A 337 10.36 -1.18 -0.84
C HIS A 337 9.17 -0.25 -1.12
N ILE A 338 8.09 -0.38 -0.33
CA ILE A 338 6.96 0.54 -0.31
C ILE A 338 6.29 0.56 1.07
N TRP A 339 6.07 1.74 1.63
CA TRP A 339 5.43 1.87 2.94
C TRP A 339 3.89 1.82 2.86
N PRO A 340 3.18 1.20 3.81
CA PRO A 340 3.68 0.30 4.86
C PRO A 340 3.78 -1.18 4.43
N GLY A 341 3.28 -1.54 3.24
CA GLY A 341 3.01 -2.94 2.88
C GLY A 341 4.20 -3.82 2.51
N CYS A 342 5.36 -3.24 2.16
CA CYS A 342 6.60 -4.00 1.93
C CYS A 342 7.80 -3.27 2.58
N ALA A 343 8.05 -3.58 3.85
CA ALA A 343 9.09 -2.98 4.68
C ALA A 343 9.54 -3.91 5.83
N ALA A 344 10.79 -3.74 6.25
CA ALA A 344 11.29 -4.11 7.58
C ALA A 344 11.47 -2.81 8.38
N SER A 345 10.94 -2.73 9.60
CA SER A 345 10.93 -1.48 10.38
C SER A 345 10.80 -1.73 11.88
N ILE A 346 11.62 -1.01 12.63
CA ILE A 346 11.61 -0.95 14.10
C ILE A 346 11.48 0.50 14.59
N GLU A 347 10.86 0.67 15.76
CA GLU A 347 10.70 1.96 16.43
C GLU A 347 11.08 1.85 17.90
N THR A 348 11.61 2.91 18.50
CA THR A 348 11.91 2.93 19.94
C THR A 348 10.65 2.81 20.80
N SER A 349 10.76 2.04 21.88
CA SER A 349 9.69 1.93 22.90
C SER A 349 9.54 3.26 23.63
N GLU A 350 10.66 3.88 24.00
CA GLU A 350 10.75 5.17 24.66
C GLU A 350 10.83 6.35 23.66
N PRO A 351 10.38 7.56 24.06
CA PRO A 351 10.59 8.79 23.30
C PRO A 351 12.09 9.16 23.15
N PHE A 352 12.43 9.85 22.06
CA PHE A 352 13.74 10.43 21.83
C PHE A 352 14.03 11.56 22.84
N PRO A 353 15.21 11.58 23.50
CA PRO A 353 15.55 12.63 24.45
C PRO A 353 15.72 14.01 23.78
N VAL A 354 14.95 15.00 24.23
CA VAL A 354 15.02 16.39 23.74
C VAL A 354 15.95 17.25 24.61
N GLY A 355 16.47 18.34 24.04
CA GLY A 355 17.27 19.34 24.76
C GLY A 355 18.68 18.88 25.16
N LYS A 356 19.14 17.72 24.68
CA LYS A 356 20.53 17.25 24.83
C LYS A 356 21.02 16.55 23.57
N TRP A 357 22.33 16.46 23.42
CA TRP A 357 22.96 15.60 22.41
C TRP A 357 22.76 14.13 22.79
N VAL A 358 22.45 13.31 21.79
CA VAL A 358 22.35 11.85 21.89
C VAL A 358 23.18 11.24 20.76
N HIS A 359 24.06 10.31 21.09
CA HIS A 359 24.75 9.51 20.07
C HIS A 359 23.83 8.37 19.63
N VAL A 360 23.43 8.41 18.37
CA VAL A 360 22.53 7.43 17.74
C VAL A 360 23.34 6.56 16.81
N THR A 361 23.19 5.24 16.95
CA THR A 361 23.66 4.30 15.92
C THR A 361 22.55 3.36 15.54
N VAL A 362 22.33 3.18 14.24
CA VAL A 362 21.41 2.19 13.67
C VAL A 362 22.19 1.17 12.87
N THR A 363 21.80 -0.10 12.96
CA THR A 363 22.44 -1.19 12.23
C THR A 363 21.40 -2.04 11.51
N TYR A 364 21.85 -2.71 10.44
CA TYR A 364 21.08 -3.60 9.60
C TYR A 364 22.01 -4.68 9.04
N ASP A 365 21.60 -5.94 9.11
CA ASP A 365 22.43 -7.10 8.75
C ASP A 365 22.26 -7.62 7.30
N GLY A 366 21.33 -7.06 6.53
CA GLY A 366 21.04 -7.51 5.16
C GLY A 366 20.00 -8.64 5.06
N THR A 367 19.37 -9.07 6.16
CA THR A 367 18.40 -10.20 6.16
C THR A 367 17.04 -9.88 5.53
N SER A 368 16.72 -8.60 5.29
CA SER A 368 15.37 -8.11 4.94
C SER A 368 14.31 -8.38 6.02
N ARG A 369 14.72 -8.43 7.29
CA ARG A 369 13.86 -8.69 8.46
C ARG A 369 14.07 -7.65 9.55
N ALA A 370 13.07 -7.48 10.42
CA ALA A 370 13.10 -6.50 11.50
C ALA A 370 13.98 -6.91 12.70
N ASP A 371 14.22 -8.21 12.91
CA ASP A 371 15.14 -8.74 13.94
C ASP A 371 16.63 -8.51 13.57
N GLY A 372 16.92 -8.42 12.28
CA GLY A 372 18.20 -7.97 11.74
C GLY A 372 18.49 -6.46 11.86
N MET A 373 17.55 -5.69 12.43
CA MET A 373 17.67 -4.24 12.65
C MET A 373 17.92 -3.94 14.13
N LYS A 374 18.84 -3.02 14.43
CA LYS A 374 19.11 -2.58 15.81
C LYS A 374 19.26 -1.06 15.87
N LEU A 375 18.97 -0.49 17.04
CA LEU A 375 19.06 0.93 17.32
C LEU A 375 19.69 1.14 18.70
N PHE A 376 20.64 2.06 18.78
CA PHE A 376 21.44 2.32 19.98
C PHE A 376 21.39 3.80 20.34
N TYR A 377 21.36 4.08 21.65
CA TYR A 377 21.54 5.41 22.24
C TYR A 377 22.75 5.39 23.17
N ASP A 378 23.67 6.34 22.99
CA ASP A 378 24.85 6.54 23.83
C ASP A 378 25.64 5.22 24.06
N GLY A 379 25.87 4.47 22.98
CA GLY A 379 26.55 3.17 22.97
C GLY A 379 25.72 1.96 23.42
N LYS A 380 24.49 2.15 23.88
CA LYS A 380 23.64 1.11 24.49
C LYS A 380 22.46 0.75 23.60
N LEU A 381 22.10 -0.55 23.55
CA LEU A 381 20.95 -1.03 22.78
C LEU A 381 19.65 -0.42 23.34
N ALA A 382 18.90 0.26 22.48
CA ALA A 382 17.60 0.81 22.84
C ALA A 382 16.52 -0.29 22.79
N ALA A 383 15.52 -0.20 23.66
CA ALA A 383 14.33 -1.05 23.57
C ALA A 383 13.49 -0.64 22.35
N THR A 384 13.15 -1.59 21.49
CA THR A 384 12.40 -1.34 20.25
C THR A 384 11.20 -2.27 20.08
N GLN A 385 10.23 -1.82 19.29
CA GLN A 385 9.09 -2.60 18.82
C GLN A 385 9.14 -2.76 17.30
N VAL A 386 8.73 -3.94 16.81
CA VAL A 386 8.62 -4.20 15.36
C VAL A 386 7.37 -3.51 14.83
N LEU A 387 7.55 -2.56 13.91
CA LEU A 387 6.44 -1.92 13.20
C LEU A 387 6.06 -2.68 11.94
N ARG A 388 7.03 -3.25 11.21
CA ARG A 388 6.84 -3.99 9.96
C ARG A 388 7.90 -5.07 9.82
N ASP A 389 7.52 -6.25 9.35
CA ASP A 389 8.44 -7.37 9.07
C ASP A 389 7.96 -8.14 7.82
N HIS A 390 7.96 -7.45 6.68
CA HIS A 390 7.56 -7.99 5.38
C HIS A 390 8.30 -7.26 4.27
N LEU A 391 9.62 -7.47 4.12
CA LEU A 391 10.39 -6.94 2.99
C LEU A 391 10.71 -8.10 2.02
N ASP A 392 9.88 -8.25 0.98
CA ASP A 392 9.98 -9.36 0.01
C ASP A 392 10.46 -8.93 -1.39
N GLN A 393 10.66 -7.63 -1.61
CA GLN A 393 11.00 -6.98 -2.89
C GLN A 393 12.23 -6.08 -2.80
N SER A 394 12.90 -5.86 -3.95
CA SER A 394 14.06 -4.98 -4.07
C SER A 394 13.75 -3.52 -3.72
N ILE A 395 14.57 -2.91 -2.87
CA ILE A 395 14.41 -1.49 -2.47
C ILE A 395 14.91 -0.54 -3.56
N ALA A 396 14.23 0.60 -3.72
CA ALA A 396 14.73 1.72 -4.51
C ALA A 396 15.61 2.62 -3.63
N ALA A 397 16.93 2.53 -3.79
CA ALA A 397 17.90 3.36 -3.08
C ALA A 397 18.91 4.00 -4.06
N ASP A 398 19.13 5.32 -3.97
CA ASP A 398 20.01 6.06 -4.90
C ASP A 398 21.22 6.68 -4.19
N THR A 399 21.01 7.58 -3.24
CA THR A 399 22.04 8.33 -2.51
C THR A 399 21.47 8.79 -1.18
N PHE A 400 22.25 8.67 -0.12
CA PHE A 400 21.81 9.12 1.20
C PHE A 400 21.65 10.64 1.24
N ARG A 401 20.51 11.07 1.79
CA ARG A 401 20.10 12.45 2.03
C ARG A 401 19.76 12.62 3.49
N VAL A 402 20.11 13.78 4.05
CA VAL A 402 20.00 14.08 5.47
C VAL A 402 19.24 15.38 5.69
N ALA A 403 18.53 15.44 6.82
CA ALA A 403 17.74 16.54 7.35
C ALA A 403 16.52 17.03 6.53
N SER A 404 16.36 16.69 5.26
CA SER A 404 15.09 16.91 4.55
C SER A 404 14.80 15.88 3.45
N ARG A 405 13.51 15.78 3.11
CA ARG A 405 13.02 15.14 1.90
C ARG A 405 12.24 16.21 1.12
N PRO A 406 12.71 16.63 -0.07
CA PRO A 406 12.02 17.64 -0.85
C PRO A 406 10.57 17.26 -1.17
N ARG A 407 9.70 18.28 -1.24
CA ARG A 407 8.26 18.20 -1.60
C ARG A 407 7.41 17.37 -0.63
N ASP A 408 6.75 18.12 0.26
CA ASP A 408 5.63 17.73 1.12
C ASP A 408 5.92 16.80 2.33
N ASP A 409 7.17 16.38 2.59
CA ASP A 409 7.53 15.77 3.88
C ASP A 409 8.02 16.84 4.88
N ARG A 410 8.08 16.49 6.17
CA ARG A 410 8.64 17.37 7.21
C ARG A 410 10.13 17.05 7.42
N GLY A 411 11.01 17.99 7.08
CA GLY A 411 12.42 17.90 7.43
C GLY A 411 12.71 18.21 8.90
N PHE A 412 13.98 18.10 9.27
CA PHE A 412 14.48 18.22 10.64
C PHE A 412 14.74 19.68 11.04
N ALA A 413 13.70 20.51 10.98
CA ALA A 413 13.74 21.91 11.36
C ALA A 413 14.20 22.11 12.82
N GLN A 414 15.16 23.01 13.05
CA GLN A 414 15.86 23.23 14.32
C GLN A 414 16.56 21.97 14.89
N GLY A 415 16.66 20.92 14.09
CA GLY A 415 17.43 19.73 14.41
C GLY A 415 18.90 19.97 14.08
N GLN A 416 19.78 19.43 14.93
CA GLN A 416 21.22 19.56 14.79
C GLN A 416 21.83 18.17 14.64
N ILE A 417 22.74 18.03 13.67
CA ILE A 417 23.44 16.76 13.38
C ILE A 417 24.95 17.02 13.40
N ASP A 418 25.67 16.04 13.95
CA ASP A 418 27.11 16.05 14.20
C ASP A 418 27.67 14.63 13.99
N ASP A 419 28.94 14.50 13.60
CA ASP A 419 29.73 13.26 13.51
C ASP A 419 29.03 12.08 12.79
N LEU A 420 28.59 12.31 11.56
CA LEU A 420 27.87 11.31 10.75
C LEU A 420 28.86 10.34 10.08
N ALA A 421 28.81 9.06 10.46
CA ALA A 421 29.63 7.98 9.90
C ALA A 421 28.77 6.83 9.34
N ILE A 422 29.16 6.30 8.17
CA ILE A 422 28.48 5.19 7.48
C ILE A 422 29.44 4.01 7.31
N PHE A 423 28.98 2.81 7.69
CA PHE A 423 29.77 1.57 7.72
C PHE A 423 29.15 0.50 6.82
N PRO A 424 29.95 -0.27 6.06
CA PRO A 424 29.48 -1.28 5.10
C PRO A 424 29.20 -2.64 5.77
N LYS A 425 28.87 -2.63 7.07
CA LYS A 425 28.64 -3.80 7.93
C LYS A 425 27.60 -3.46 9.00
N SER A 426 26.95 -4.48 9.55
CA SER A 426 26.16 -4.35 10.79
C SER A 426 27.13 -4.35 11.97
N LEU A 427 27.30 -3.22 12.64
CA LEU A 427 28.21 -3.09 13.78
C LEU A 427 27.69 -3.86 14.98
N THR A 428 28.60 -4.49 15.71
CA THR A 428 28.28 -5.18 16.96
C THR A 428 28.17 -4.21 18.13
N ALA A 429 27.49 -4.62 19.21
CA ALA A 429 27.29 -3.76 20.38
C ALA A 429 28.62 -3.24 20.98
N GLY A 430 29.71 -4.01 20.88
CA GLY A 430 31.05 -3.59 21.32
C GLY A 430 31.65 -2.48 20.46
N GLU A 431 31.45 -2.52 19.13
CA GLU A 431 31.88 -1.45 18.23
C GLU A 431 31.02 -0.19 18.38
N VAL A 432 29.71 -0.34 18.58
CA VAL A 432 28.82 0.80 18.83
C VAL A 432 29.15 1.48 20.16
N ALA A 433 29.45 0.71 21.21
CA ALA A 433 29.99 1.26 22.46
C ALA A 433 31.34 1.95 22.25
N HIS A 434 32.20 1.45 21.35
CA HIS A 434 33.46 2.11 21.02
C HIS A 434 33.27 3.49 20.38
N LEU A 435 32.33 3.62 19.43
CA LEU A 435 31.95 4.91 18.84
C LEU A 435 31.37 5.91 19.87
N ALA A 436 30.80 5.39 20.98
CA ALA A 436 30.34 6.19 22.12
C ALA A 436 31.46 6.55 23.13
N GLY A 437 32.72 6.18 22.87
CA GLY A 437 33.88 6.52 23.70
C GLY A 437 34.36 5.42 24.66
N HIS A 438 33.80 4.20 24.60
CA HIS A 438 34.35 3.06 25.34
C HIS A 438 35.59 2.48 24.62
N ASP A 439 36.52 1.84 25.34
CA ASP A 439 37.63 1.11 24.69
C ASP A 439 37.25 -0.36 24.45
N ILE A 440 37.19 -0.77 23.18
CA ILE A 440 36.94 -2.16 22.80
C ILE A 440 38.08 -3.11 23.22
N ASN A 441 39.31 -2.59 23.41
CA ASN A 441 40.43 -3.37 23.94
C ASN A 441 40.33 -3.59 25.46
N ALA A 442 39.69 -2.68 26.20
CA ALA A 442 39.30 -2.93 27.58
C ALA A 442 38.25 -4.06 27.67
N THR A 443 37.30 -4.12 26.73
CA THR A 443 36.37 -5.26 26.59
C THR A 443 37.13 -6.57 26.29
N LEU A 444 38.13 -6.53 25.41
CA LEU A 444 39.03 -7.68 25.16
C LEU A 444 39.75 -8.14 26.44
N ALA A 445 40.31 -7.22 27.21
CA ALA A 445 40.99 -7.54 28.46
C ALA A 445 40.03 -8.15 29.49
N ALA A 446 38.83 -7.58 29.67
CA ALA A 446 37.80 -8.11 30.56
C ALA A 446 37.34 -9.51 30.14
N ALA A 447 37.13 -9.74 28.85
CA ALA A 447 36.74 -11.05 28.33
C ALA A 447 37.82 -12.13 28.54
N LYS A 448 39.11 -11.76 28.40
CA LYS A 448 40.24 -12.63 28.75
C LYS A 448 40.36 -12.90 30.26
N ALA A 449 39.96 -11.94 31.09
CA ALA A 449 39.87 -12.10 32.54
C ALA A 449 38.66 -12.95 33.00
N GLY A 450 37.82 -13.40 32.08
CA GLY A 450 36.67 -14.28 32.35
C GLY A 450 35.32 -13.57 32.53
N ASP A 451 35.22 -12.26 32.25
CA ASP A 451 33.94 -11.55 32.31
C ASP A 451 32.96 -12.08 31.26
N GLY A 452 31.82 -12.61 31.72
CA GLY A 452 30.82 -13.24 30.87
C GLY A 452 30.10 -12.29 29.92
N ALA A 453 29.89 -11.03 30.32
CA ALA A 453 29.22 -10.03 29.49
C ALA A 453 30.15 -9.57 28.36
N ALA A 454 31.41 -9.27 28.69
CA ALA A 454 32.45 -8.95 27.72
C ALA A 454 32.69 -10.10 26.74
N ARG A 455 32.72 -11.35 27.23
CA ARG A 455 32.82 -12.55 26.38
C ARG A 455 31.62 -12.67 25.41
N SER A 456 30.40 -12.40 25.86
CA SER A 456 29.22 -12.41 24.97
C SER A 456 29.33 -11.36 23.86
N VAL A 457 29.72 -10.13 24.21
CA VAL A 457 29.86 -9.02 23.23
C VAL A 457 30.94 -9.34 22.18
N LEU A 458 32.07 -9.91 22.59
CA LEU A 458 33.14 -10.29 21.66
C LEU A 458 32.82 -11.54 20.86
N LYS A 459 31.99 -12.44 21.38
CA LYS A 459 31.51 -13.61 20.63
C LYS A 459 30.68 -13.19 19.44
N ASP A 460 29.78 -12.21 19.61
CA ASP A 460 29.05 -11.62 18.49
C ASP A 460 29.99 -10.96 17.47
N PHE A 461 30.96 -10.16 17.91
CA PHE A 461 31.98 -9.57 17.02
C PHE A 461 32.76 -10.63 16.24
N TYR A 462 33.20 -11.70 16.90
CA TYR A 462 33.90 -12.82 16.26
C TYR A 462 33.04 -13.51 15.21
N LEU A 463 31.80 -13.88 15.56
CA LEU A 463 30.87 -14.58 14.67
C LEU A 463 30.48 -13.72 13.47
N ASP A 464 30.23 -12.43 13.65
CA ASP A 464 29.74 -11.54 12.59
C ASP A 464 30.85 -10.97 11.70
N HIS A 465 32.11 -10.91 12.15
CA HIS A 465 33.20 -10.23 11.41
C HIS A 465 34.47 -11.05 11.17
N ILE A 466 34.72 -12.14 11.92
CA ILE A 466 36.00 -12.87 11.88
C ILE A 466 35.84 -14.33 11.43
N ASP A 467 34.81 -15.03 11.89
CA ASP A 467 34.67 -16.47 11.62
C ASP A 467 34.31 -16.74 10.14
N PRO A 468 35.16 -17.46 9.38
CA PRO A 468 34.93 -17.69 7.95
C PRO A 468 33.80 -18.69 7.67
N ALA A 469 33.46 -19.57 8.61
CA ALA A 469 32.39 -20.56 8.43
C ALA A 469 31.00 -19.91 8.57
N VAL A 470 30.83 -19.03 9.56
CA VAL A 470 29.62 -18.20 9.70
C VAL A 470 29.48 -17.24 8.52
N ALA A 471 30.57 -16.58 8.09
CA ALA A 471 30.55 -15.73 6.91
C ALA A 471 30.11 -16.48 5.63
N ALA A 472 30.64 -17.69 5.40
CA ALA A 472 30.23 -18.54 4.28
C ALA A 472 28.77 -19.00 4.38
N ALA A 473 28.31 -19.42 5.57
CA ALA A 473 26.93 -19.83 5.78
C ALA A 473 25.94 -18.66 5.58
N ARG A 474 26.28 -17.45 6.04
CA ARG A 474 25.51 -16.23 5.78
C ARG A 474 25.44 -15.90 4.28
N GLN A 475 26.54 -16.06 3.55
CA GLN A 475 26.56 -15.89 2.10
C GLN A 475 25.63 -16.89 1.38
N GLU A 476 25.53 -18.13 1.85
CA GLU A 476 24.55 -19.11 1.34
C GLU A 476 23.10 -18.67 1.60
N VAL A 477 22.79 -18.14 2.80
CA VAL A 477 21.46 -17.57 3.12
C VAL A 477 21.10 -16.41 2.20
N THR A 478 21.99 -15.43 2.05
CA THR A 478 21.78 -14.27 1.17
C THR A 478 21.57 -14.71 -0.28
N LYS A 479 22.40 -15.64 -0.78
CA LYS A 479 22.26 -16.18 -2.14
C LYS A 479 20.92 -16.91 -2.34
N ALA A 480 20.49 -17.73 -1.39
CA ALA A 480 19.20 -18.42 -1.47
C ALA A 480 18.03 -17.44 -1.40
N SER A 481 18.15 -16.36 -0.62
CA SER A 481 17.18 -15.26 -0.57
C SER A 481 17.07 -14.54 -1.92
N GLN A 482 18.19 -14.17 -2.54
CA GLN A 482 18.25 -13.56 -3.88
C GLN A 482 17.63 -14.48 -4.95
N GLN A 483 17.94 -15.78 -4.90
CA GLN A 483 17.37 -16.78 -5.82
C GLN A 483 15.86 -16.93 -5.68
N LEU A 484 15.32 -16.83 -4.46
CA LEU A 484 13.88 -16.89 -4.21
C LEU A 484 13.18 -15.58 -4.62
N HIS A 485 13.64 -14.46 -4.08
CA HIS A 485 12.93 -13.20 -4.17
C HIS A 485 13.27 -12.47 -5.48
N ASP A 486 14.50 -11.98 -5.58
CA ASP A 486 14.95 -11.06 -6.62
C ASP A 486 15.00 -11.75 -8.02
N GLU A 487 15.51 -12.99 -8.09
CA GLU A 487 15.63 -13.73 -9.34
C GLU A 487 14.32 -14.35 -9.82
N TYR A 488 13.35 -14.57 -8.93
CA TYR A 488 12.18 -15.40 -9.22
C TYR A 488 10.86 -14.71 -8.86
N LEU A 489 10.56 -14.51 -7.57
CA LEU A 489 9.28 -13.94 -7.15
C LEU A 489 9.04 -12.54 -7.72
N GLU A 490 10.05 -11.67 -7.74
CA GLU A 490 9.95 -10.28 -8.23
C GLU A 490 9.56 -10.19 -9.71
N LYS A 491 9.81 -11.25 -10.50
CA LYS A 491 9.43 -11.33 -11.92
C LYS A 491 7.99 -11.80 -12.15
N LEU A 492 7.29 -12.23 -11.09
CA LEU A 492 5.89 -12.66 -11.16
C LEU A 492 4.95 -11.44 -11.08
N PRO A 493 3.86 -11.41 -11.86
CA PRO A 493 2.94 -10.27 -11.87
C PRO A 493 2.22 -10.11 -10.53
N LEU A 494 2.24 -8.88 -10.00
CA LEU A 494 1.47 -8.49 -8.82
C LEU A 494 0.09 -7.99 -9.21
N ILE A 495 -0.90 -8.35 -8.40
CA ILE A 495 -2.28 -7.88 -8.51
C ILE A 495 -2.80 -7.41 -7.14
N MET A 496 -3.61 -6.35 -7.11
CA MET A 496 -4.18 -5.85 -5.86
C MET A 496 -5.14 -6.87 -5.25
N CYS A 497 -5.14 -6.99 -3.93
CA CYS A 497 -6.13 -7.75 -3.18
C CYS A 497 -6.43 -7.03 -1.85
N MET A 498 -7.28 -7.63 -1.02
CA MET A 498 -7.32 -7.31 0.41
C MET A 498 -6.38 -8.26 1.15
N GLU A 499 -5.85 -7.78 2.27
CA GLU A 499 -5.18 -8.57 3.30
C GLU A 499 -5.36 -7.79 4.62
N GLU A 500 -5.80 -8.45 5.70
CA GLU A 500 -5.90 -7.78 7.00
C GLU A 500 -4.51 -7.45 7.57
N SER A 501 -4.35 -6.19 8.00
CA SER A 501 -3.12 -5.72 8.64
C SER A 501 -2.91 -6.44 9.96
N LYS A 502 -1.67 -6.89 10.21
CA LYS A 502 -1.22 -7.37 11.53
C LYS A 502 -1.18 -6.26 12.58
N HIS A 503 -1.33 -5.00 12.16
CA HIS A 503 -1.28 -3.80 12.98
C HIS A 503 -2.58 -2.99 12.81
N PRO A 504 -3.72 -3.50 13.31
CA PRO A 504 -5.03 -2.86 13.13
C PRO A 504 -5.07 -1.47 13.77
N ARG A 505 -5.83 -0.56 13.13
CA ARG A 505 -6.00 0.83 13.59
C ARG A 505 -7.29 0.95 14.41
N GLN A 506 -7.25 1.73 15.49
CA GLN A 506 -8.47 2.13 16.20
C GLN A 506 -9.24 3.16 15.38
N TYR A 507 -10.51 2.89 15.10
CA TYR A 507 -11.42 3.81 14.42
C TYR A 507 -12.24 4.60 15.44
N HIS A 508 -12.60 5.82 15.07
CA HIS A 508 -13.44 6.74 15.84
C HIS A 508 -14.48 7.34 14.90
N ILE A 509 -15.58 7.86 15.46
CA ILE A 509 -16.50 8.70 14.69
C ILE A 509 -15.77 9.99 14.28
N LEU A 510 -15.86 10.38 13.01
CA LEU A 510 -15.30 11.64 12.52
C LEU A 510 -16.33 12.77 12.62
N THR A 511 -15.92 13.91 13.18
CA THR A 511 -16.78 15.09 13.31
C THR A 511 -17.15 15.60 11.92
N ARG A 512 -18.44 15.51 11.54
CA ARG A 512 -18.93 15.81 10.18
C ARG A 512 -18.19 15.06 9.05
N GLY A 513 -17.64 13.89 9.34
CA GLY A 513 -16.92 13.09 8.35
C GLY A 513 -15.50 13.58 8.00
N ASP A 514 -14.99 14.61 8.69
CA ASP A 514 -13.64 15.16 8.47
C ASP A 514 -12.55 14.24 9.03
N TYR A 515 -11.64 13.80 8.16
CA TYR A 515 -10.52 12.91 8.51
C TYR A 515 -9.57 13.54 9.54
N ALA A 516 -9.47 14.87 9.59
CA ALA A 516 -8.62 15.59 10.53
C ALA A 516 -9.27 15.76 11.92
N SER A 517 -10.56 15.45 12.07
CA SER A 517 -11.35 15.71 13.29
C SER A 517 -11.97 14.43 13.91
N PRO A 518 -11.18 13.39 14.27
CA PRO A 518 -11.69 12.22 14.96
C PRO A 518 -12.14 12.54 16.39
N ASP A 519 -13.36 12.13 16.74
CA ASP A 519 -13.87 12.20 18.11
C ASP A 519 -13.30 11.05 18.94
N LEU A 520 -12.19 11.33 19.63
CA LEU A 520 -11.50 10.36 20.50
C LEU A 520 -12.37 9.85 21.67
N THR A 521 -13.51 10.50 21.97
CA THR A 521 -14.46 10.01 22.98
C THR A 521 -15.43 8.94 22.43
N LYS A 522 -15.46 8.75 21.10
CA LYS A 522 -16.35 7.80 20.41
C LYS A 522 -15.57 6.79 19.55
N PRO A 523 -14.78 5.89 20.18
CA PRO A 523 -14.21 4.75 19.47
C PRO A 523 -15.32 3.81 18.98
N VAL A 524 -15.14 3.23 17.80
CA VAL A 524 -16.06 2.25 17.21
C VAL A 524 -15.40 0.87 17.12
N GLN A 525 -16.23 -0.16 17.00
CA GLN A 525 -15.80 -1.55 16.82
C GLN A 525 -16.34 -2.10 15.49
N PRO A 526 -15.67 -3.08 14.86
CA PRO A 526 -16.15 -3.67 13.61
C PRO A 526 -17.54 -4.31 13.75
N ALA A 527 -18.54 -3.74 13.04
CA ALA A 527 -19.91 -4.24 13.03
C ALA A 527 -20.66 -3.85 11.72
N PRO A 528 -21.62 -4.66 11.25
CA PRO A 528 -22.57 -4.30 10.21
C PRO A 528 -23.64 -3.31 10.71
N PRO A 529 -24.46 -2.73 9.82
CA PRO A 529 -25.56 -1.86 10.20
C PRO A 529 -26.58 -2.56 11.10
N SER A 530 -26.71 -2.04 12.32
CA SER A 530 -27.49 -2.60 13.44
C SER A 530 -28.99 -2.71 13.13
N ALA A 531 -29.52 -1.78 12.32
CA ALA A 531 -30.93 -1.72 11.96
C ALA A 531 -31.37 -2.74 10.89
N VAL A 532 -30.44 -3.43 10.22
CA VAL A 532 -30.77 -4.47 9.23
C VAL A 532 -31.03 -5.81 9.91
N MET A 533 -30.11 -6.23 10.79
CA MET A 533 -30.17 -7.48 11.55
C MET A 533 -29.09 -7.43 12.65
N PRO A 534 -29.34 -7.94 13.88
CA PRO A 534 -28.32 -8.06 14.91
C PRO A 534 -27.05 -8.76 14.41
N PHE A 535 -25.87 -8.36 14.89
CA PHE A 535 -24.60 -9.01 14.55
C PHE A 535 -24.25 -10.09 15.59
N PRO A 536 -24.32 -11.39 15.27
CA PRO A 536 -24.11 -12.44 16.26
C PRO A 536 -22.71 -12.41 16.90
N ASP A 537 -22.62 -12.79 18.17
CA ASP A 537 -21.35 -12.78 18.92
C ASP A 537 -20.39 -13.91 18.55
N HIS A 538 -20.90 -14.97 17.94
CA HIS A 538 -20.08 -16.08 17.45
C HIS A 538 -19.39 -15.79 16.11
N LEU A 539 -19.77 -14.71 15.41
CA LEU A 539 -19.10 -14.31 14.16
C LEU A 539 -17.85 -13.46 14.47
N PRO A 540 -16.74 -13.65 13.73
CA PRO A 540 -15.54 -12.85 13.93
C PRO A 540 -15.83 -11.37 13.61
N LYS A 541 -15.37 -10.47 14.46
CA LYS A 541 -15.62 -9.01 14.32
C LYS A 541 -14.68 -8.40 13.27
N ASN A 542 -14.79 -8.87 12.02
CA ASN A 542 -13.99 -8.46 10.87
C ASN A 542 -14.75 -8.71 9.53
N ARG A 543 -14.09 -8.57 8.37
CA ARG A 543 -14.80 -8.74 7.07
C ARG A 543 -15.40 -10.14 6.87
N LEU A 544 -14.83 -11.18 7.47
CA LEU A 544 -15.38 -12.55 7.34
C LEU A 544 -16.72 -12.68 8.06
N GLY A 545 -16.86 -12.11 9.26
CA GLY A 545 -18.13 -12.07 9.96
C GLY A 545 -19.16 -11.19 9.26
N LEU A 546 -18.72 -10.08 8.64
CA LEU A 546 -19.58 -9.29 7.75
C LEU A 546 -20.10 -10.13 6.57
N ALA A 547 -19.23 -10.89 5.89
CA ALA A 547 -19.62 -11.76 4.78
C ALA A 547 -20.62 -12.85 5.20
N GLN A 548 -20.40 -13.46 6.37
CA GLN A 548 -21.32 -14.44 6.96
C GLN A 548 -22.68 -13.82 7.30
N TRP A 549 -22.70 -12.65 7.96
CA TRP A 549 -23.92 -11.88 8.25
C TRP A 549 -24.64 -11.37 6.98
N THR A 550 -23.90 -11.09 5.91
CA THR A 550 -24.46 -10.69 4.60
C THR A 550 -25.20 -11.86 3.95
N THR A 551 -24.68 -13.08 4.09
CA THR A 551 -25.18 -14.27 3.38
C THR A 551 -26.09 -15.16 4.24
N ASP A 552 -26.32 -14.76 5.49
CA ASP A 552 -27.28 -15.40 6.39
C ASP A 552 -28.70 -15.42 5.78
N PRO A 553 -29.41 -16.56 5.74
CA PRO A 553 -30.79 -16.67 5.29
C PRO A 553 -31.79 -15.73 5.99
N GLN A 554 -31.47 -15.24 7.19
CA GLN A 554 -32.29 -14.27 7.94
C GLN A 554 -32.07 -12.82 7.48
N ASN A 555 -31.00 -12.52 6.73
CA ASN A 555 -30.73 -11.17 6.24
C ASN A 555 -31.85 -10.72 5.27
N PRO A 556 -32.61 -9.65 5.60
CA PRO A 556 -33.80 -9.31 4.85
C PRO A 556 -33.49 -8.65 3.49
N LEU A 557 -32.28 -8.13 3.26
CA LEU A 557 -32.00 -7.28 2.09
C LEU A 557 -31.31 -8.04 0.96
N VAL A 558 -30.25 -8.81 1.27
CA VAL A 558 -29.28 -9.28 0.26
C VAL A 558 -29.90 -10.14 -0.84
N SER A 559 -30.80 -11.05 -0.47
CA SER A 559 -31.53 -11.89 -1.43
C SER A 559 -32.46 -11.08 -2.32
N ARG A 560 -33.22 -10.13 -1.75
CA ARG A 560 -34.14 -9.22 -2.46
C ARG A 560 -33.41 -8.30 -3.43
N VAL A 561 -32.33 -7.66 -2.98
CA VAL A 561 -31.48 -6.76 -3.79
C VAL A 561 -30.88 -7.53 -4.98
N THR A 562 -30.33 -8.72 -4.73
CA THR A 562 -29.73 -9.57 -5.76
C THR A 562 -30.76 -10.04 -6.78
N VAL A 563 -31.91 -10.54 -6.32
CA VAL A 563 -33.05 -10.96 -7.16
C VAL A 563 -33.54 -9.80 -8.03
N ASN A 564 -33.73 -8.61 -7.46
CA ASN A 564 -34.20 -7.42 -8.17
C ASN A 564 -33.23 -6.99 -9.28
N ARG A 565 -31.92 -7.04 -9.04
CA ARG A 565 -30.91 -6.72 -10.05
C ARG A 565 -30.87 -7.74 -11.16
N LEU A 566 -30.79 -9.03 -10.81
CA LEU A 566 -30.82 -10.12 -11.78
C LEU A 566 -32.15 -10.15 -12.57
N TRP A 567 -33.26 -9.63 -12.03
CA TRP A 567 -34.51 -9.38 -12.76
C TRP A 567 -34.36 -8.23 -13.77
N MET A 568 -33.88 -7.06 -13.32
CA MET A 568 -33.67 -5.90 -14.18
C MET A 568 -32.67 -6.15 -15.32
N MET A 569 -31.60 -6.91 -15.09
CA MET A 569 -30.65 -7.32 -16.14
C MET A 569 -31.33 -8.10 -17.28
N CYS A 570 -32.41 -8.84 -16.98
CA CYS A 570 -33.19 -9.58 -17.97
C CYS A 570 -34.29 -8.73 -18.63
N PHE A 571 -34.93 -7.83 -17.87
CA PHE A 571 -36.21 -7.23 -18.26
C PHE A 571 -36.21 -5.70 -18.42
N GLY A 572 -35.11 -5.02 -18.08
CA GLY A 572 -34.90 -3.58 -18.27
C GLY A 572 -35.31 -2.71 -17.07
N ASN A 573 -36.32 -3.14 -16.30
CA ASN A 573 -36.77 -2.51 -15.05
C ASN A 573 -36.68 -3.51 -13.90
N GLY A 574 -36.41 -3.03 -12.68
CA GLY A 574 -36.52 -3.81 -11.45
C GLY A 574 -37.97 -3.98 -11.00
N ILE A 575 -38.21 -4.93 -10.08
CA ILE A 575 -39.44 -4.99 -9.29
C ILE A 575 -39.47 -3.80 -8.32
N VAL A 576 -38.32 -3.50 -7.70
CA VAL A 576 -37.99 -2.20 -7.09
C VAL A 576 -37.26 -1.36 -8.15
N PRO A 577 -37.79 -0.21 -8.59
CA PRO A 577 -37.15 0.63 -9.60
C PRO A 577 -35.79 1.20 -9.16
N THR A 578 -35.67 1.66 -7.92
CA THR A 578 -34.42 2.18 -7.31
C THR A 578 -33.51 1.03 -6.90
N GLN A 579 -32.50 0.71 -7.71
CA GLN A 579 -31.64 -0.47 -7.48
C GLN A 579 -30.63 -0.28 -6.35
N GLU A 580 -30.33 0.97 -6.05
CA GLU A 580 -29.36 1.47 -5.09
C GLU A 580 -29.97 1.77 -3.73
N ASN A 581 -31.30 1.90 -3.64
CA ASN A 581 -32.01 2.25 -2.42
C ASN A 581 -33.28 1.38 -2.21
N PHE A 582 -33.22 0.52 -1.19
CA PHE A 582 -34.29 -0.29 -0.61
C PHE A 582 -34.75 0.26 0.75
N GLY A 583 -34.18 1.37 1.19
CA GLY A 583 -34.59 2.12 2.37
C GLY A 583 -35.81 3.01 2.12
N LEU A 584 -36.11 3.88 3.09
CA LEU A 584 -37.30 4.74 3.13
C LEU A 584 -37.35 5.81 2.03
N GLN A 585 -36.25 6.05 1.32
CA GLN A 585 -36.21 6.92 0.14
C GLN A 585 -36.26 6.14 -1.20
N GLY A 586 -36.25 4.81 -1.17
CA GLY A 586 -36.44 3.98 -2.34
C GLY A 586 -37.90 3.95 -2.81
N ASP A 587 -38.10 3.62 -4.09
CA ASP A 587 -39.42 3.30 -4.61
C ASP A 587 -39.92 1.98 -4.00
N ALA A 588 -41.21 1.91 -3.66
CA ALA A 588 -41.82 0.66 -3.23
C ALA A 588 -41.79 -0.41 -4.35
N PRO A 589 -41.62 -1.71 -4.03
CA PRO A 589 -41.68 -2.76 -5.03
C PRO A 589 -43.06 -2.81 -5.68
N THR A 590 -43.07 -2.82 -7.01
CA THR A 590 -44.28 -2.98 -7.84
C THR A 590 -45.06 -4.25 -7.49
N HIS A 591 -44.37 -5.34 -7.15
CA HIS A 591 -44.95 -6.61 -6.73
C HIS A 591 -44.17 -7.21 -5.53
N GLN A 592 -44.53 -6.82 -4.31
CA GLN A 592 -43.88 -7.27 -3.05
C GLN A 592 -43.87 -8.80 -2.91
N GLU A 593 -45.02 -9.46 -3.07
CA GLU A 593 -45.13 -10.92 -2.89
C GLU A 593 -44.26 -11.72 -3.87
N LEU A 594 -44.15 -11.23 -5.11
CA LEU A 594 -43.29 -11.80 -6.14
C LEU A 594 -41.81 -11.67 -5.74
N LEU A 595 -41.38 -10.48 -5.32
CA LEU A 595 -40.01 -10.23 -4.85
C LEU A 595 -39.67 -11.15 -3.66
N ASP A 596 -40.59 -11.28 -2.71
CA ASP A 596 -40.41 -12.10 -1.52
C ASP A 596 -40.38 -13.61 -1.80
N SER A 597 -41.21 -14.10 -2.72
CA SER A 597 -41.12 -15.49 -3.19
C SER A 597 -39.78 -15.72 -3.86
N LEU A 598 -39.44 -14.91 -4.86
CA LEU A 598 -38.20 -15.05 -5.62
C LEU A 598 -36.94 -14.98 -4.72
N ALA A 599 -36.94 -14.12 -3.70
CA ALA A 599 -35.87 -14.03 -2.71
C ALA A 599 -35.74 -15.30 -1.85
N ARG A 600 -36.85 -15.81 -1.27
CA ARG A 600 -36.85 -17.08 -0.53
C ARG A 600 -36.45 -18.27 -1.40
N ASP A 601 -36.98 -18.33 -2.61
CA ASP A 601 -36.69 -19.36 -3.61
C ASP A 601 -35.21 -19.36 -4.02
N PHE A 602 -34.58 -18.19 -4.09
CA PHE A 602 -33.16 -18.05 -4.39
C PHE A 602 -32.28 -18.58 -3.24
N ILE A 603 -32.59 -18.23 -1.99
CA ILE A 603 -31.91 -18.80 -0.81
C ILE A 603 -32.12 -20.33 -0.76
N ALA A 604 -33.37 -20.79 -0.85
CA ALA A 604 -33.73 -22.22 -0.81
C ALA A 604 -33.15 -23.04 -1.98
N SER A 605 -32.70 -22.38 -3.05
CA SER A 605 -31.99 -23.02 -4.15
C SER A 605 -30.52 -23.32 -3.87
N GLY A 606 -29.97 -22.84 -2.74
CA GLY A 606 -28.52 -22.78 -2.51
C GLY A 606 -27.89 -21.65 -3.32
N TRP A 607 -28.56 -20.49 -3.41
CA TRP A 607 -28.09 -19.31 -4.12
C TRP A 607 -27.72 -19.55 -5.61
N ASP A 608 -28.46 -20.46 -6.28
CA ASP A 608 -28.21 -20.90 -7.66
C ASP A 608 -28.71 -19.88 -8.69
N VAL A 609 -27.77 -19.11 -9.25
CA VAL A 609 -28.04 -18.05 -10.24
C VAL A 609 -28.66 -18.60 -11.52
N LYS A 610 -28.16 -19.72 -12.06
CA LYS A 610 -28.70 -20.31 -13.30
C LYS A 610 -30.08 -20.92 -13.13
N LYS A 611 -30.41 -21.48 -11.96
CA LYS A 611 -31.75 -21.97 -11.63
C LYS A 611 -32.72 -20.80 -11.47
N PHE A 612 -32.30 -19.71 -10.84
CA PHE A 612 -33.06 -18.47 -10.78
C PHE A 612 -33.33 -17.87 -12.17
N ASP A 613 -32.32 -17.82 -13.04
CA ASP A 613 -32.46 -17.37 -14.43
C ASP A 613 -33.48 -18.18 -15.24
N ARG A 614 -33.53 -19.50 -15.06
CA ARG A 614 -34.55 -20.36 -15.67
C ARG A 614 -35.95 -20.07 -15.11
N ARG A 615 -36.08 -19.89 -13.79
CA ARG A 615 -37.38 -19.68 -13.13
C ARG A 615 -38.03 -18.34 -13.51
N LYS A 616 -37.27 -17.26 -13.61
CA LYS A 616 -37.76 -15.93 -14.03
C LYS A 616 -38.50 -15.93 -15.37
N ILE A 617 -38.09 -16.79 -16.31
CA ILE A 617 -38.74 -16.90 -17.62
C ILE A 617 -40.18 -17.40 -17.48
N GLY A 618 -40.47 -18.31 -16.53
CA GLY A 618 -41.82 -18.77 -16.22
C GLY A 618 -42.66 -17.72 -15.49
N ALA A 619 -42.09 -17.06 -14.48
CA ALA A 619 -42.80 -16.03 -13.70
C ALA A 619 -43.30 -14.86 -14.58
N ARG A 620 -42.51 -14.45 -15.58
CA ARG A 620 -42.93 -13.38 -16.51
C ARG A 620 -44.08 -13.81 -17.43
N SER A 621 -44.19 -15.09 -17.81
CA SER A 621 -45.38 -15.57 -18.52
C SER A 621 -46.64 -15.49 -17.66
N GLU A 622 -46.54 -15.81 -16.36
CA GLU A 622 -47.67 -15.72 -15.42
C GLU A 622 -48.09 -14.26 -15.14
N GLU A 623 -47.13 -13.35 -14.97
CA GLU A 623 -47.39 -11.91 -14.86
C GLU A 623 -48.07 -11.35 -16.13
N SER A 624 -47.73 -11.87 -17.31
CA SER A 624 -48.36 -11.47 -18.58
C SER A 624 -49.76 -12.06 -18.81
N THR A 625 -50.12 -13.18 -18.18
CA THR A 625 -51.46 -13.79 -18.27
C THR A 625 -52.40 -13.32 -17.15
N ALA A 626 -51.87 -12.75 -16.06
CA ALA A 626 -52.67 -12.19 -14.96
C ALA A 626 -53.35 -10.84 -15.29
N LEU A 627 -53.01 -10.20 -16.42
CA LEU A 627 -53.67 -8.97 -16.87
C LEU A 627 -54.93 -9.29 -17.69
N PRO A 628 -56.15 -8.92 -17.22
CA PRO A 628 -57.35 -9.05 -18.04
C PRO A 628 -57.29 -8.09 -19.24
N TRP A 629 -57.69 -8.60 -20.42
CA TRP A 629 -57.60 -7.96 -21.74
C TRP A 629 -58.51 -6.72 -21.96
N THR A 630 -58.88 -5.98 -20.91
CA THR A 630 -59.96 -4.96 -20.95
C THR A 630 -59.52 -3.52 -20.66
N LYS A 631 -58.23 -3.21 -20.59
CA LYS A 631 -57.72 -1.81 -20.54
C LYS A 631 -56.50 -1.55 -21.45
N LEU A 632 -56.72 -1.60 -22.77
CA LEU A 632 -55.73 -1.17 -23.77
C LEU A 632 -56.33 -0.23 -24.83
N SER A 633 -57.18 0.70 -24.40
CA SER A 633 -57.87 1.67 -25.28
C SER A 633 -58.05 3.07 -24.68
N SER A 634 -57.14 3.53 -23.81
CA SER A 634 -57.25 4.89 -23.22
C SER A 634 -55.96 5.62 -22.84
N PHE A 635 -54.76 5.11 -23.16
CA PHE A 635 -53.50 5.86 -22.99
C PHE A 635 -52.84 6.15 -24.34
N GLY A 636 -53.30 7.24 -24.97
CA GLY A 636 -52.93 7.60 -26.33
C GLY A 636 -53.31 9.03 -26.74
N ARG A 637 -53.23 10.01 -25.83
CA ARG A 637 -53.22 11.46 -26.09
C ARG A 637 -52.91 12.24 -24.80
N SER A 638 -52.31 13.42 -24.98
CA SER A 638 -51.78 14.32 -23.94
C SER A 638 -50.50 13.77 -23.25
N HIS A 639 -49.43 14.54 -23.02
CA HIS A 639 -49.19 15.97 -23.26
C HIS A 639 -47.96 16.21 -24.15
N SER A 640 -48.11 17.06 -25.16
CA SER A 640 -47.01 17.82 -25.75
C SER A 640 -47.29 19.31 -25.54
N ARG A 641 -46.38 20.01 -24.84
CA ARG A 641 -46.09 21.46 -24.84
C ARG A 641 -45.55 21.93 -23.48
N SER A 642 -44.25 22.27 -23.44
CA SER A 642 -43.76 23.48 -22.75
C SER A 642 -42.25 23.69 -22.97
N SER A 643 -41.84 24.15 -24.16
CA SER A 643 -40.52 24.79 -24.33
C SER A 643 -40.53 25.71 -25.55
N THR A 644 -40.92 26.97 -25.37
CA THR A 644 -40.78 28.01 -26.40
C THR A 644 -40.58 29.38 -25.76
N VAL A 645 -39.33 29.69 -25.37
CA VAL A 645 -38.82 31.07 -25.27
C VAL A 645 -37.37 31.06 -25.79
N CYS A 646 -37.01 32.14 -26.49
CA CYS A 646 -35.72 32.48 -27.11
C CYS A 646 -35.45 31.99 -28.54
N ARG A 647 -35.96 32.75 -29.52
CA ARG A 647 -35.24 33.01 -30.79
C ARG A 647 -34.34 34.23 -30.62
N ARG A 648 -33.10 34.17 -31.11
CA ARG A 648 -32.45 35.29 -31.80
C ARG A 648 -31.42 34.76 -32.83
N PHE A 649 -31.41 35.43 -33.98
CA PHE A 649 -30.51 35.41 -35.15
C PHE A 649 -29.03 35.07 -34.86
N ALA A 650 -28.21 34.52 -35.78
CA ALA A 650 -28.32 34.03 -37.17
C ALA A 650 -27.19 32.97 -37.38
N GLY A 651 -27.29 31.91 -38.19
CA GLY A 651 -27.32 31.89 -39.66
C GLY A 651 -26.01 31.30 -40.23
N GLY A 652 -26.03 30.22 -41.03
CA GLY A 652 -24.79 29.71 -41.67
C GLY A 652 -24.68 28.22 -42.05
N LYS A 653 -25.23 27.86 -43.23
CA LYS A 653 -24.80 26.80 -44.19
C LYS A 653 -24.51 25.34 -43.74
N ASN A 654 -25.24 24.43 -44.40
CA ASN A 654 -25.00 22.98 -44.50
C ASN A 654 -23.57 22.53 -44.86
N ARG A 655 -23.16 21.35 -44.37
CA ARG A 655 -22.54 20.26 -45.16
C ARG A 655 -22.71 18.89 -44.47
N ARG A 656 -22.99 17.83 -45.25
CA ARG A 656 -23.11 16.43 -44.78
C ARG A 656 -21.73 15.73 -44.80
N PRO A 657 -21.44 14.76 -43.91
CA PRO A 657 -20.33 13.83 -44.08
C PRO A 657 -20.74 12.55 -44.83
N GLN A 658 -19.85 12.01 -45.66
CA GLN A 658 -19.96 10.66 -46.24
C GLN A 658 -19.19 9.63 -45.39
N ARG A 659 -19.71 8.40 -45.33
CA ARG A 659 -18.97 7.23 -44.80
C ARG A 659 -18.11 6.62 -45.91
N GLN A 660 -16.90 6.17 -45.58
CA GLN A 660 -16.27 5.04 -46.27
C GLN A 660 -15.59 4.08 -45.27
N THR A 661 -15.64 2.81 -45.62
CA THR A 661 -15.12 1.64 -44.88
C THR A 661 -13.72 1.29 -45.35
N LEU A 662 -12.89 0.72 -44.45
CA LEU A 662 -11.59 0.13 -44.80
C LEU A 662 -11.57 -1.37 -44.55
N ALA A 663 -10.89 -2.10 -45.45
CA ALA A 663 -10.60 -3.53 -45.36
C ALA A 663 -9.09 -3.77 -45.62
N ALA A 664 -8.60 -4.95 -45.23
CA ALA A 664 -7.18 -5.23 -44.98
C ALA A 664 -6.30 -5.46 -46.24
N GLY A 665 -4.98 -5.26 -46.10
CA GLY A 665 -3.99 -5.44 -47.18
C GLY A 665 -2.52 -5.56 -46.75
N ARG A 666 -2.16 -6.70 -46.16
CA ARG A 666 -0.81 -7.28 -45.87
C ARG A 666 0.48 -6.75 -46.56
N ARG A 667 1.58 -6.83 -45.78
CA ARG A 667 2.93 -7.48 -46.01
C ARG A 667 4.21 -6.62 -46.26
N VAL A 668 5.25 -6.89 -45.43
CA VAL A 668 6.76 -6.91 -45.59
C VAL A 668 7.44 -5.91 -46.56
N VAL A 669 8.61 -5.26 -46.40
CA VAL A 669 9.93 -5.46 -45.70
C VAL A 669 10.54 -4.04 -45.46
N GLY A 670 11.52 -3.70 -44.60
CA GLY A 670 12.27 -4.39 -43.53
C GLY A 670 13.81 -4.12 -43.56
N SER A 671 14.46 -4.01 -42.39
CA SER A 671 15.93 -3.86 -42.13
C SER A 671 16.58 -2.45 -42.10
N ARG A 672 17.22 -2.14 -40.94
CA ARG A 672 18.56 -1.50 -40.71
C ARG A 672 18.86 -0.12 -41.37
N CYS A 673 19.70 0.78 -40.85
CA CYS A 673 20.64 0.83 -39.72
C CYS A 673 21.01 2.30 -39.40
N LEU A 674 21.72 2.57 -38.28
CA LEU A 674 22.65 3.71 -38.01
C LEU A 674 22.19 5.14 -38.45
N GLY A 675 22.00 6.14 -37.59
CA GLY A 675 22.80 6.53 -36.42
C GLY A 675 24.03 7.34 -36.85
N TRP A 676 24.16 8.61 -36.40
CA TRP A 676 25.42 9.29 -36.01
C TRP A 676 25.14 10.69 -35.39
N ARG A 677 26.17 11.27 -34.77
CA ARG A 677 26.08 12.35 -33.77
C ARG A 677 26.56 13.73 -34.27
N LEU A 678 26.08 14.77 -33.57
CA LEU A 678 26.75 16.04 -33.20
C LEU A 678 27.35 16.93 -34.32
N HIS A 679 27.07 18.23 -34.25
CA HIS A 679 28.13 19.23 -34.00
C HIS A 679 27.56 20.54 -33.42
N SER A 680 28.36 21.18 -32.58
CA SER A 680 28.07 22.44 -31.88
C SER A 680 28.89 23.61 -32.46
N ARG A 681 28.38 24.86 -32.43
CA ARG A 681 29.06 26.08 -31.87
C ARG A 681 28.26 27.40 -32.14
N PRO A 682 28.60 28.55 -31.50
CA PRO A 682 27.62 29.55 -31.04
C PRO A 682 27.73 30.97 -31.64
N GLY A 683 26.81 31.87 -31.27
CA GLY A 683 26.86 33.31 -31.60
C GLY A 683 26.12 34.23 -30.61
N ARG A 684 26.82 35.28 -30.14
CA ARG A 684 26.48 36.33 -29.15
C ARG A 684 25.23 37.18 -29.50
N ARG A 685 24.33 37.48 -28.53
CA ARG A 685 24.04 38.79 -27.82
C ARG A 685 23.54 39.99 -28.68
N PRO A 686 22.88 41.03 -28.09
CA PRO A 686 21.93 41.09 -26.95
C PRO A 686 20.79 42.15 -27.11
N LEU A 687 20.00 42.40 -26.03
CA LEU A 687 19.19 43.62 -25.72
C LEU A 687 18.10 44.04 -26.74
N SER A 688 16.81 44.14 -26.38
CA SER A 688 16.28 45.07 -25.37
C SER A 688 14.77 44.91 -25.16
N SER A 689 14.24 45.59 -24.13
CA SER A 689 12.85 45.61 -23.67
C SER A 689 11.84 46.28 -24.62
N GLN A 690 10.59 45.79 -24.64
CA GLN A 690 9.43 46.66 -24.36
C GLN A 690 8.18 45.88 -23.92
N SER A 691 7.39 46.54 -23.07
CA SER A 691 6.12 46.15 -22.47
C SER A 691 4.95 46.03 -23.45
N VAL A 692 4.02 45.12 -23.18
CA VAL A 692 2.71 45.41 -22.56
C VAL A 692 2.37 44.26 -21.60
#